data_AF-A0A2V4HNK2-F1
#
_entry.id   AF-A0A2V4HNK2-F1
#
_cell.length_a   1.000
_cell.length_b   1.000
_cell.length_c   1.000
_cell.angle_alpha   90.00
_cell.angle_beta   90.00
_cell.angle_gamma   90.00
#
_symmetry.space_group_name_H-M   'P 1'
#
loop_
_entity.id
_entity.type
_entity.pdbx_description
1 polymer ?
#
loop_
_entity_poly.entity_id
_entity_poly.type
_entity_poly.pdbx_seq_one_letter_code
_entity_poly.pdbx_strand_id
1 'polypeptide(L)'
;MIFRTVKLRDANDSRLKAISKRLGLALSLDEMRSLKAYFEREGRDPIDAEIHAVAQSWSEHCSYKSSKYYLKKYLGSLKTDYTILAMEDDAGVVDFDGENAYVLKMESHNHPSAVEPYGGAATGIGGIVRDVLCMGAQPVALVDSLFLGDVSSDRYEGLLSPRYIFDGVVSGIRDYGNRIGIPNVAGSLYFDRLYNSNPLVNAGCIGIVRKDKIVRSKSYKAGDILVLMGGKTGRDGIHGVNFASTTLGKITKSSRLAIQLGNPIVEHPMIKAVLEANDEGLIRAMKDLGGGGLSSAATEMVYAGGFGAEIVLDDIKLKESSMSGWEIWISESQERMLMECYPEDVEKIKRIAEKWNLDFSVIGKVTEDRRIRVYYRKRKIIDMDIKFLDDAPVYQRPYRLKESERYIAIPEEPEDLSSFVVQFISRLNLCARFKVVRQYDHTVRGSTIVTPFVGRPNRETHADATVIKPLEQSMRGLVITSGSRPNMVSVDPYSGTMWTLVEAYKNILSTGGVPHSVVDALNFGNPEREEIMGQFVESVRAIGDFCRKLGLPIVAGNVSFYNEYKKTDIMPTPTILMVGIIDDVRRSRTTYIKGPGNALYLIGSPCDNLTGSEYNRMRGYSEGYLPIPDLDELTAVRDFINLKRDAILSSHDVSSGGLFTALAEMSFGSGIGFHADISNVSSARPTVKLFSECGNGIVVEVPRNMEEEFMEGSGNVSVKRIGETGGDRIIIDEAGLNIINVPVEEIRDAWEHGLDKY
;
A
#
# COMPACT_ATOMS: atom_id res chain seq x y z
N MET A 1 28.55 10.29 -28.78
CA MET A 1 29.61 10.13 -27.76
C MET A 1 29.21 8.93 -26.91
N ILE A 2 30.08 7.93 -26.71
CA ILE A 2 29.69 6.63 -26.11
C ILE A 2 29.57 6.74 -24.57
N PHE A 3 30.48 7.46 -23.93
CA PHE A 3 30.48 7.81 -22.50
C PHE A 3 31.32 9.07 -22.26
N ARG A 4 31.24 9.66 -21.07
CA ARG A 4 32.08 10.79 -20.62
C ARG A 4 32.81 10.44 -19.33
N THR A 5 34.11 10.72 -19.26
CA THR A 5 34.87 10.65 -18.01
C THR A 5 34.61 11.88 -17.15
N VAL A 6 34.34 11.68 -15.87
CA VAL A 6 34.08 12.74 -14.90
C VAL A 6 35.28 12.88 -13.99
N LYS A 7 35.95 14.04 -14.04
CA LYS A 7 37.11 14.36 -13.20
C LYS A 7 36.71 14.49 -11.73
N LEU A 8 36.84 13.40 -10.98
CA LEU A 8 36.38 13.29 -9.59
C LEU A 8 37.55 13.24 -8.60
N ARG A 9 38.66 12.60 -8.95
CA ARG A 9 39.80 12.39 -8.04
C ARG A 9 40.45 13.70 -7.59
N ASP A 10 40.57 14.67 -8.49
CA ASP A 10 41.18 15.97 -8.19
C ASP A 10 40.16 17.01 -7.68
N ALA A 11 38.89 16.62 -7.51
CA ALA A 11 37.85 17.54 -7.08
C ALA A 11 37.95 17.83 -5.58
N ASN A 12 37.91 19.12 -5.21
CA ASN A 12 37.67 19.58 -3.84
C ASN A 12 36.16 19.58 -3.52
N ASP A 13 35.78 19.82 -2.26
CA ASP A 13 34.39 19.77 -1.82
C ASP A 13 33.45 20.67 -2.62
N SER A 14 33.88 21.89 -2.95
CA SER A 14 33.11 22.82 -3.78
C SER A 14 32.86 22.25 -5.18
N ARG A 15 33.89 21.61 -5.77
CA ARG A 15 33.78 20.96 -7.07
C ARG A 15 32.92 19.69 -7.02
N LEU A 16 32.99 18.90 -5.94
CA LEU A 16 32.13 17.74 -5.74
C LEU A 16 30.65 18.14 -5.69
N LYS A 17 30.30 19.17 -4.91
CA LYS A 17 28.94 19.73 -4.88
C LYS A 17 28.48 20.20 -6.26
N ALA A 18 29.36 20.89 -6.99
CA ALA A 18 29.05 21.34 -8.35
C ALA A 18 28.83 20.18 -9.34
N ILE A 19 29.59 19.09 -9.21
CA ILE A 19 29.41 17.88 -10.03
C ILE A 19 28.05 17.25 -9.71
N SER A 20 27.73 17.02 -8.43
CA SER A 20 26.45 16.45 -8.00
C SER A 20 25.25 17.25 -8.52
N LYS A 21 25.30 18.58 -8.35
CA LYS A 21 24.25 19.48 -8.83
C LYS A 21 24.12 19.50 -10.35
N ARG A 22 25.24 19.58 -11.08
CA ARG A 22 25.24 19.67 -12.55
C ARG A 22 24.72 18.39 -13.22
N LEU A 23 25.01 17.23 -12.61
CA LEU A 23 24.61 15.93 -13.13
C LEU A 23 23.28 15.43 -12.55
N GLY A 24 22.62 16.19 -11.67
CA GLY A 24 21.33 15.80 -11.09
C GLY A 24 21.41 14.54 -10.21
N LEU A 25 22.53 14.34 -9.51
CA LEU A 25 22.78 13.10 -8.76
C LEU A 25 22.02 13.02 -7.44
N ALA A 26 21.65 14.18 -6.87
CA ALA A 26 21.08 14.28 -5.53
C ALA A 26 21.94 13.65 -4.41
N LEU A 27 23.24 13.45 -4.65
CA LEU A 27 24.19 12.95 -3.66
C LEU A 27 24.68 14.09 -2.76
N SER A 28 24.69 13.84 -1.45
CA SER A 28 25.26 14.68 -0.41
C SER A 28 26.78 14.83 -0.57
N LEU A 29 27.38 15.76 0.17
CA LEU A 29 28.83 15.93 0.14
C LEU A 29 29.58 14.67 0.61
N ASP A 30 29.08 14.00 1.65
CA ASP A 30 29.75 12.83 2.22
C ASP A 30 29.61 11.59 1.33
N GLU A 31 28.47 11.44 0.64
CA GLU A 31 28.31 10.43 -0.41
C GLU A 31 29.25 10.70 -1.59
N MET A 32 29.36 11.96 -2.03
CA MET A 32 30.31 12.36 -3.08
C MET A 32 31.78 12.14 -2.68
N ARG A 33 32.12 12.35 -1.40
CA ARG A 33 33.46 12.03 -0.86
C ARG A 33 33.71 10.52 -0.85
N SER A 34 32.69 9.72 -0.51
CA SER A 34 32.78 8.25 -0.55
C SER A 34 32.99 7.73 -1.98
N LEU A 35 32.26 8.30 -2.94
CA LEU A 35 32.43 8.03 -4.36
C LEU A 35 33.85 8.39 -4.83
N LYS A 36 34.35 9.58 -4.45
CA LYS A 36 35.72 9.99 -4.75
C LYS A 36 36.74 9.00 -4.20
N ALA A 37 36.63 8.64 -2.92
CA ALA A 37 37.55 7.72 -2.26
C ALA A 37 37.56 6.33 -2.92
N TYR A 38 36.41 5.85 -3.40
CA TYR A 38 36.34 4.60 -4.18
C TYR A 38 37.15 4.70 -5.48
N PHE A 39 36.94 5.74 -6.28
CA PHE A 39 37.64 5.92 -7.55
C PHE A 39 39.13 6.26 -7.40
N GLU A 40 39.54 6.85 -6.27
CA GLU A 40 40.95 6.97 -5.90
C GLU A 40 41.60 5.60 -5.67
N ARG A 41 40.93 4.67 -4.99
CA ARG A 41 41.41 3.29 -4.79
C ARG A 41 41.46 2.50 -6.11
N GLU A 42 40.46 2.66 -6.96
CA GLU A 42 40.44 2.05 -8.31
C GLU A 42 41.51 2.66 -9.24
N GLY A 43 42.17 3.76 -8.85
CA GLY A 43 43.25 4.37 -9.62
C GLY A 43 42.80 5.05 -10.91
N ARG A 44 41.51 5.36 -11.07
CA ARG A 44 40.93 5.97 -12.29
C ARG A 44 39.78 6.92 -11.97
N ASP A 45 39.50 7.85 -12.87
CA ASP A 45 38.26 8.63 -12.79
C ASP A 45 37.05 7.75 -13.18
N PRO A 46 35.86 8.02 -12.63
CA PRO A 46 34.62 7.40 -13.06
C PRO A 46 34.19 7.85 -14.46
N ILE A 47 33.36 7.04 -15.08
CA ILE A 47 32.54 7.45 -16.23
C ILE A 47 31.11 7.77 -15.82
N ASP A 48 30.41 8.55 -16.63
CA ASP A 48 29.06 9.05 -16.35
C ASP A 48 28.07 7.95 -15.94
N ALA A 49 28.05 6.82 -16.66
CA ALA A 49 27.20 5.68 -16.32
C ALA A 49 27.40 5.16 -14.88
N GLU A 50 28.65 5.10 -14.41
CA GLU A 50 28.99 4.61 -13.06
C GLU A 50 28.50 5.56 -11.97
N ILE A 51 28.66 6.86 -12.17
CA ILE A 51 28.18 7.86 -11.21
C ILE A 51 26.65 7.86 -11.16
N HIS A 52 25.98 7.73 -12.30
CA HIS A 52 24.52 7.67 -12.36
C HIS A 52 23.97 6.40 -11.70
N ALA A 53 24.63 5.26 -11.91
CA ALA A 53 24.27 3.99 -11.25
C ALA A 53 24.37 4.11 -9.71
N VAL A 54 25.47 4.68 -9.19
CA VAL A 54 25.62 4.93 -7.74
C VAL A 54 24.56 5.91 -7.23
N ALA A 55 24.33 7.01 -7.95
CA ALA A 55 23.36 8.01 -7.54
C ALA A 55 21.94 7.45 -7.39
N GLN A 56 21.53 6.56 -8.31
CA GLN A 56 20.24 5.89 -8.21
C GLN A 56 20.20 4.87 -7.07
N SER A 57 21.21 4.01 -6.98
CA SER A 57 21.26 2.96 -5.95
C SER A 57 21.29 3.56 -4.53
N TRP A 58 21.95 4.71 -4.36
CA TRP A 58 22.07 5.42 -3.08
C TRP A 58 20.98 6.49 -2.87
N SER A 59 20.00 6.56 -3.76
CA SER A 59 18.81 7.40 -3.56
C SER A 59 18.03 6.93 -2.33
N GLU A 60 17.23 7.80 -1.71
CA GLU A 60 16.41 7.40 -0.55
C GLU A 60 15.43 6.28 -0.96
N HIS A 61 14.86 6.40 -2.16
CA HIS A 61 13.91 5.45 -2.73
C HIS A 61 14.46 4.02 -2.83
N CYS A 62 15.71 3.85 -3.27
CA CYS A 62 16.31 2.51 -3.45
C CYS A 62 16.99 2.00 -2.17
N SER A 63 17.71 2.88 -1.46
CA SER A 63 18.57 2.45 -0.35
C SER A 63 17.89 2.41 1.02
N TYR A 64 16.77 3.12 1.17
CA TYR A 64 16.09 3.31 2.45
C TYR A 64 17.03 3.90 3.51
N LYS A 65 18.02 4.71 3.10
CA LYS A 65 19.13 5.16 3.96
C LYS A 65 18.69 5.87 5.25
N SER A 66 17.51 6.49 5.28
CA SER A 66 16.97 7.14 6.47
C SER A 66 16.11 6.19 7.34
N SER A 67 15.50 5.17 6.74
CA SER A 67 14.52 4.27 7.40
C SER A 67 15.10 2.91 7.79
N LYS A 68 16.03 2.35 7.00
CA LYS A 68 16.56 0.98 7.09
C LYS A 68 16.98 0.58 8.50
N TYR A 69 17.64 1.50 9.23
CA TYR A 69 18.03 1.25 10.62
C TYR A 69 16.83 0.95 11.53
N TYR A 70 15.79 1.79 11.47
CA TYR A 70 14.62 1.68 12.35
C TYR A 70 13.69 0.54 11.93
N LEU A 71 13.53 0.32 10.62
CA LEU A 71 12.81 -0.85 10.10
C LEU A 71 13.45 -2.14 10.63
N LYS A 72 14.77 -2.30 10.50
CA LYS A 72 15.48 -3.46 11.03
C LYS A 72 15.33 -3.57 12.56
N LYS A 73 15.40 -2.45 13.28
CA LYS A 73 15.30 -2.41 14.75
C LYS A 73 13.95 -2.89 15.26
N TYR A 74 12.85 -2.45 14.66
CA TYR A 74 11.50 -2.71 15.19
C TYR A 74 10.75 -3.82 14.47
N LEU A 75 11.03 -4.03 13.18
CA LEU A 75 10.29 -4.93 12.30
C LEU A 75 11.07 -6.19 11.91
N GLY A 76 12.40 -6.13 11.90
CA GLY A 76 13.26 -7.17 11.30
C GLY A 76 13.17 -8.57 11.93
N SER A 77 12.55 -8.72 13.11
CA SER A 77 12.34 -10.00 13.79
C SER A 77 10.90 -10.51 13.75
N LEU A 78 9.99 -9.80 13.09
CA LEU A 78 8.56 -10.13 13.07
C LEU A 78 8.27 -11.16 11.98
N LYS A 79 8.57 -12.41 12.31
CA LYS A 79 8.28 -13.59 11.49
C LYS A 79 7.50 -14.61 12.31
N THR A 80 6.79 -15.47 11.61
CA THR A 80 6.03 -16.60 12.15
C THR A 80 6.41 -17.89 11.42
N ASP A 81 6.02 -19.05 11.93
CA ASP A 81 6.38 -20.36 11.33
C ASP A 81 5.81 -20.54 9.91
N TYR A 82 4.74 -19.82 9.59
CA TYR A 82 4.11 -19.80 8.27
C TYR A 82 4.66 -18.69 7.35
N THR A 83 5.65 -17.91 7.80
CA THR A 83 6.36 -16.92 6.99
C THR A 83 7.43 -17.63 6.16
N ILE A 84 7.26 -17.66 4.82
CA ILE A 84 8.25 -18.26 3.93
C ILE A 84 9.36 -17.25 3.62
N LEU A 85 8.98 -16.03 3.20
CA LEU A 85 9.88 -14.91 2.92
C LEU A 85 9.32 -13.63 3.53
N ALA A 86 10.17 -12.91 4.26
CA ALA A 86 9.82 -11.63 4.85
C ALA A 86 11.00 -10.67 4.78
N MET A 87 10.81 -9.55 4.06
CA MET A 87 11.81 -8.49 3.87
C MET A 87 13.16 -8.99 3.32
N GLU A 88 13.13 -10.03 2.48
CA GLU A 88 14.32 -10.66 1.87
C GLU A 88 14.39 -10.47 0.35
N ASP A 89 13.24 -10.55 -0.32
CA ASP A 89 13.08 -10.40 -1.78
C ASP A 89 12.05 -9.27 -2.05
N ASP A 90 11.66 -9.08 -3.32
CA ASP A 90 10.83 -7.95 -3.75
C ASP A 90 9.43 -7.94 -3.11
N ALA A 91 8.87 -9.13 -2.83
CA ALA A 91 7.58 -9.32 -2.16
C ALA A 91 7.64 -10.31 -0.99
N GLY A 92 6.66 -10.20 -0.09
CA GLY A 92 6.49 -11.11 1.04
C GLY A 92 5.81 -12.40 0.59
N VAL A 93 6.22 -13.55 1.13
CA VAL A 93 5.66 -14.86 0.78
C VAL A 93 5.24 -15.60 2.05
N VAL A 94 4.00 -16.05 2.07
CA VAL A 94 3.36 -16.63 3.27
C VAL A 94 2.64 -17.91 2.90
N ASP A 95 2.72 -18.92 3.77
CA ASP A 95 1.98 -20.17 3.61
C ASP A 95 0.48 -19.91 3.49
N PHE A 96 -0.15 -20.57 2.52
CA PHE A 96 -1.60 -20.55 2.37
C PHE A 96 -2.24 -21.81 2.93
N ASP A 97 -1.76 -22.99 2.55
CA ASP A 97 -2.40 -24.27 2.90
C ASP A 97 -1.42 -25.46 3.02
N GLY A 98 -0.12 -25.21 3.20
CA GLY A 98 0.90 -26.24 3.25
C GLY A 98 1.50 -26.60 1.89
N GLU A 99 0.74 -26.54 0.79
CA GLU A 99 1.20 -26.79 -0.57
C GLU A 99 1.39 -25.49 -1.37
N ASN A 100 0.49 -24.54 -1.16
CA ASN A 100 0.46 -23.24 -1.81
C ASN A 100 0.92 -22.14 -0.85
N ALA A 101 1.36 -21.04 -1.42
CA ALA A 101 1.70 -19.80 -0.74
C ALA A 101 1.00 -18.64 -1.46
N TYR A 102 0.70 -17.58 -0.71
CA TYR A 102 0.33 -16.31 -1.29
C TYR A 102 1.48 -15.32 -1.17
N VAL A 103 1.60 -14.47 -2.18
CA VAL A 103 2.63 -13.44 -2.31
C VAL A 103 1.94 -12.09 -2.21
N LEU A 104 2.51 -11.15 -1.46
CA LEU A 104 1.92 -9.83 -1.28
C LEU A 104 2.98 -8.74 -1.15
N LYS A 105 2.66 -7.58 -1.72
CA LYS A 105 3.46 -6.37 -1.67
C LYS A 105 2.55 -5.15 -1.75
N MET A 106 3.02 -4.03 -1.20
CA MET A 106 2.43 -2.71 -1.38
C MET A 106 3.54 -1.67 -1.59
N GLU A 107 3.30 -0.74 -2.52
CA GLU A 107 4.21 0.32 -2.90
C GLU A 107 3.52 1.69 -2.93
N SER A 108 4.26 2.73 -3.32
CA SER A 108 3.76 4.10 -3.44
C SER A 108 4.24 4.73 -4.75
N HIS A 109 3.38 5.49 -5.42
CA HIS A 109 3.75 6.22 -6.63
C HIS A 109 3.35 7.71 -6.55
N ASN A 110 3.74 8.35 -5.44
CA ASN A 110 3.27 9.66 -5.01
C ASN A 110 3.75 10.82 -5.91
N HIS A 111 5.08 11.05 -5.98
CA HIS A 111 5.65 12.15 -6.76
C HIS A 111 5.30 12.09 -8.26
N PRO A 112 5.32 10.91 -8.92
CA PRO A 112 4.85 10.81 -10.29
C PRO A 112 3.37 11.18 -10.43
N SER A 113 2.52 10.68 -9.53
CA SER A 113 1.07 10.99 -9.56
C SER A 113 0.76 12.45 -9.26
N ALA A 114 1.63 13.18 -8.55
CA ALA A 114 1.52 14.62 -8.35
C ALA A 114 1.75 15.44 -9.64
N VAL A 115 2.52 14.89 -10.58
CA VAL A 115 3.01 15.59 -11.77
C VAL A 115 2.26 15.16 -13.04
N GLU A 116 2.01 13.86 -13.19
CA GLU A 116 1.23 13.23 -14.26
C GLU A 116 0.36 12.12 -13.64
N PRO A 117 -0.86 12.47 -13.17
CA PRO A 117 -1.68 11.59 -12.32
C PRO A 117 -2.08 10.26 -12.95
N TYR A 118 -2.42 10.26 -14.25
CA TYR A 118 -2.88 9.05 -14.93
C TYR A 118 -1.74 8.03 -15.09
N GLY A 119 -0.63 8.44 -15.68
CA GLY A 119 0.55 7.63 -15.90
C GLY A 119 1.18 7.22 -14.59
N GLY A 120 1.32 8.16 -13.65
CA GLY A 120 1.83 7.88 -12.31
C GLY A 120 1.07 6.75 -11.60
N ALA A 121 -0.25 6.80 -11.59
CA ALA A 121 -1.05 5.74 -10.95
C ALA A 121 -1.03 4.42 -11.76
N ALA A 122 -1.11 4.50 -13.08
CA ALA A 122 -1.07 3.34 -13.97
C ALA A 122 0.24 2.54 -13.85
N THR A 123 1.40 3.22 -13.83
CA THR A 123 2.70 2.55 -13.66
C THR A 123 2.89 2.02 -12.25
N GLY A 124 2.25 2.64 -11.24
CA GLY A 124 2.20 2.10 -9.88
C GLY A 124 1.52 0.72 -9.84
N ILE A 125 0.40 0.54 -10.55
CA ILE A 125 -0.25 -0.76 -10.71
C ILE A 125 0.62 -1.75 -11.50
N GLY A 126 1.26 -1.29 -12.59
CA GLY A 126 2.17 -2.15 -13.36
C GLY A 126 3.34 -2.65 -12.53
N GLY A 127 4.01 -1.77 -11.79
CA GLY A 127 5.13 -2.11 -10.91
C GLY A 127 4.76 -3.18 -9.89
N ILE A 128 3.71 -2.94 -9.11
CA ILE A 128 3.31 -3.84 -8.03
C ILE A 128 2.90 -5.25 -8.53
N VAL A 129 2.37 -5.33 -9.74
CA VAL A 129 2.05 -6.60 -10.40
C VAL A 129 3.34 -7.37 -10.72
N ARG A 130 4.38 -6.68 -11.16
CA ARG A 130 5.69 -7.29 -11.46
C ARG A 130 6.40 -7.78 -10.22
N ASP A 131 6.31 -7.06 -9.09
CA ASP A 131 6.88 -7.51 -7.81
C ASP A 131 6.28 -8.84 -7.36
N VAL A 132 4.97 -9.03 -7.54
CA VAL A 132 4.32 -10.30 -7.22
C VAL A 132 4.68 -11.37 -8.25
N LEU A 133 4.72 -11.00 -9.53
CA LEU A 133 5.06 -11.90 -10.62
C LEU A 133 6.52 -12.39 -10.54
N CYS A 134 7.47 -11.58 -10.05
CA CYS A 134 8.88 -11.93 -9.94
C CYS A 134 9.11 -13.15 -9.02
N MET A 135 8.21 -13.35 -8.05
CA MET A 135 8.20 -14.50 -7.15
C MET A 135 7.62 -15.77 -7.79
N GLY A 136 7.25 -15.72 -9.08
CA GLY A 136 6.59 -16.80 -9.81
C GLY A 136 5.09 -16.92 -9.52
N ALA A 137 4.52 -15.95 -8.82
CA ALA A 137 3.12 -15.99 -8.40
C ALA A 137 2.18 -15.40 -9.46
N GLN A 138 1.02 -16.00 -9.61
CA GLN A 138 -0.06 -15.47 -10.44
C GLN A 138 -0.75 -14.34 -9.67
N PRO A 139 -0.72 -13.08 -10.13
CA PRO A 139 -1.51 -12.01 -9.54
C PRO A 139 -3.00 -12.38 -9.54
N VAL A 140 -3.69 -12.17 -8.42
CA VAL A 140 -5.12 -12.49 -8.26
C VAL A 140 -5.94 -11.32 -7.74
N ALA A 141 -5.32 -10.32 -7.11
CA ALA A 141 -6.01 -9.16 -6.56
C ALA A 141 -5.08 -7.94 -6.53
N LEU A 142 -5.63 -6.78 -6.88
CA LEU A 142 -5.05 -5.46 -6.67
C LEU A 142 -5.73 -4.79 -5.47
N VAL A 143 -5.02 -3.84 -4.88
CA VAL A 143 -5.48 -3.00 -3.76
C VAL A 143 -5.00 -1.57 -3.99
N ASP A 144 -5.80 -0.56 -3.67
CA ASP A 144 -5.35 0.84 -3.73
C ASP A 144 -5.80 1.68 -2.52
N SER A 145 -4.84 2.39 -1.91
CA SER A 145 -5.12 3.35 -0.84
C SER A 145 -4.70 4.75 -1.28
N LEU A 146 -5.68 5.62 -1.43
CA LEU A 146 -5.55 6.96 -2.02
C LEU A 146 -5.76 8.04 -0.97
N PHE A 147 -4.81 8.98 -0.89
CA PHE A 147 -4.88 10.15 -0.02
C PHE A 147 -4.74 11.39 -0.88
N LEU A 148 -5.83 12.14 -1.03
CA LEU A 148 -5.99 13.17 -2.05
C LEU A 148 -6.30 14.53 -1.45
N GLY A 149 -6.01 15.56 -2.25
CA GLY A 149 -6.27 16.95 -1.90
C GLY A 149 -7.75 17.27 -1.72
N ASP A 150 -8.02 18.47 -1.22
CA ASP A 150 -9.38 19.02 -1.16
C ASP A 150 -9.94 19.26 -2.57
N VAL A 151 -10.82 18.36 -3.02
CA VAL A 151 -11.49 18.40 -4.33
C VAL A 151 -12.57 19.47 -4.43
N SER A 152 -12.88 20.16 -3.33
CA SER A 152 -13.88 21.24 -3.30
C SER A 152 -13.32 22.62 -3.65
N SER A 153 -11.99 22.78 -3.70
CA SER A 153 -11.35 24.07 -3.96
C SER A 153 -11.01 24.25 -5.44
N ASP A 154 -11.00 25.52 -5.90
CA ASP A 154 -10.73 25.90 -7.30
C ASP A 154 -9.35 26.58 -7.51
N ARG A 155 -8.58 26.86 -6.44
CA ARG A 155 -7.33 27.67 -6.53
C ARG A 155 -6.06 26.86 -6.26
N TYR A 156 -5.23 26.69 -7.30
CA TYR A 156 -3.94 26.01 -7.18
C TYR A 156 -2.87 26.72 -8.04
N GLU A 157 -2.16 27.68 -7.46
CA GLU A 157 -1.08 28.37 -8.16
C GLU A 157 0.16 27.46 -8.33
N GLY A 158 0.45 27.08 -9.58
CA GLY A 158 1.65 26.34 -9.95
C GLY A 158 1.60 24.83 -9.68
N LEU A 159 0.45 24.30 -9.30
CA LEU A 159 0.17 22.87 -9.11
C LEU A 159 -1.02 22.45 -9.98
N LEU A 160 -1.21 21.14 -10.16
CA LEU A 160 -2.45 20.60 -10.73
C LEU A 160 -3.58 20.73 -9.71
N SER A 161 -4.82 20.89 -10.17
CA SER A 161 -5.97 20.86 -9.26
C SER A 161 -6.15 19.46 -8.66
N PRO A 162 -6.50 19.31 -7.36
CA PRO A 162 -6.83 18.05 -6.73
C PRO A 162 -7.91 17.26 -7.47
N ARG A 163 -8.90 17.92 -8.08
CA ARG A 163 -9.91 17.24 -8.90
C ARG A 163 -9.30 16.55 -10.13
N TYR A 164 -8.43 17.26 -10.87
CA TYR A 164 -7.67 16.68 -11.97
C TYR A 164 -6.76 15.52 -11.52
N ILE A 165 -6.11 15.67 -10.35
CA ILE A 165 -5.30 14.59 -9.77
C ILE A 165 -6.17 13.38 -9.45
N PHE A 166 -7.29 13.59 -8.77
CA PHE A 166 -8.26 12.55 -8.41
C PHE A 166 -8.76 11.79 -9.64
N ASP A 167 -9.30 12.50 -10.63
CA ASP A 167 -9.83 11.89 -11.86
C ASP A 167 -8.74 11.13 -12.64
N GLY A 168 -7.53 11.70 -12.70
CA GLY A 168 -6.40 11.09 -13.39
C GLY A 168 -5.89 9.83 -12.69
N VAL A 169 -5.68 9.87 -11.37
CA VAL A 169 -5.25 8.70 -10.58
C VAL A 169 -6.26 7.56 -10.71
N VAL A 170 -7.55 7.84 -10.49
CA VAL A 170 -8.61 6.83 -10.58
C VAL A 170 -8.68 6.24 -11.99
N SER A 171 -8.59 7.08 -13.03
CA SER A 171 -8.57 6.61 -14.41
C SER A 171 -7.35 5.76 -14.74
N GLY A 172 -6.17 6.10 -14.20
CA GLY A 172 -4.93 5.35 -14.41
C GLY A 172 -5.00 3.94 -13.79
N ILE A 173 -5.47 3.85 -12.54
CA ILE A 173 -5.68 2.57 -11.84
C ILE A 173 -6.69 1.70 -12.59
N ARG A 174 -7.85 2.29 -12.92
CA ARG A 174 -8.91 1.63 -13.69
C ARG A 174 -8.37 1.06 -14.99
N ASP A 175 -7.76 1.90 -15.81
CA ASP A 175 -7.35 1.51 -17.16
C ASP A 175 -6.26 0.45 -17.14
N TYR A 176 -5.37 0.47 -16.15
CA TYR A 176 -4.33 -0.55 -16.03
C TYR A 176 -4.90 -1.87 -15.53
N GLY A 177 -5.49 -1.89 -14.33
CA GLY A 177 -6.00 -3.10 -13.67
C GLY A 177 -7.02 -3.85 -14.53
N ASN A 178 -7.98 -3.12 -15.09
CA ASN A 178 -9.03 -3.71 -15.93
C ASN A 178 -8.46 -4.33 -17.21
N ARG A 179 -7.46 -3.69 -17.86
CA ARG A 179 -6.87 -4.19 -19.11
C ARG A 179 -5.95 -5.39 -18.89
N ILE A 180 -5.27 -5.47 -17.76
CA ILE A 180 -4.49 -6.67 -17.41
C ILE A 180 -5.36 -7.81 -16.89
N GLY A 181 -6.63 -7.53 -16.57
CA GLY A 181 -7.58 -8.53 -16.10
C GLY A 181 -7.28 -9.01 -14.68
N ILE A 182 -6.82 -8.12 -13.80
CA ILE A 182 -6.65 -8.40 -12.37
C ILE A 182 -7.63 -7.50 -11.61
N PRO A 183 -8.54 -8.06 -10.80
CA PRO A 183 -9.55 -7.27 -10.11
C PRO A 183 -8.90 -6.42 -9.02
N ASN A 184 -9.37 -5.17 -8.87
CA ASN A 184 -8.99 -4.32 -7.75
C ASN A 184 -10.03 -4.44 -6.65
N VAL A 185 -9.68 -5.07 -5.55
CA VAL A 185 -10.66 -5.68 -4.64
C VAL A 185 -10.73 -5.03 -3.27
N ALA A 186 -9.79 -4.17 -2.90
CA ALA A 186 -9.81 -3.51 -1.59
C ALA A 186 -9.07 -2.18 -1.67
N GLY A 187 -9.31 -1.29 -0.71
CA GLY A 187 -8.68 0.00 -0.73
C GLY A 187 -9.27 1.00 0.25
N SER A 188 -8.75 2.22 0.22
CA SER A 188 -9.22 3.34 1.04
C SER A 188 -9.13 4.65 0.28
N LEU A 189 -10.02 5.59 0.60
CA LEU A 189 -9.99 6.94 0.04
C LEU A 189 -10.14 7.98 1.16
N TYR A 190 -9.17 8.88 1.27
CA TYR A 190 -9.12 9.94 2.27
C TYR A 190 -8.79 11.29 1.63
N PHE A 191 -9.47 12.35 2.07
CA PHE A 191 -9.31 13.70 1.56
C PHE A 191 -8.80 14.66 2.64
N ASP A 192 -7.74 15.41 2.30
CA ASP A 192 -7.22 16.52 3.11
C ASP A 192 -6.47 17.54 2.25
N ARG A 193 -6.59 18.82 2.60
CA ARG A 193 -5.82 19.89 1.98
C ARG A 193 -4.30 19.69 2.05
N LEU A 194 -3.77 18.97 3.03
CA LEU A 194 -2.34 18.66 3.16
C LEU A 194 -1.82 17.72 2.07
N TYR A 195 -2.71 17.03 1.34
CA TYR A 195 -2.36 16.24 0.15
C TYR A 195 -2.54 17.00 -1.17
N ASN A 196 -2.88 18.30 -1.14
CA ASN A 196 -3.10 19.10 -2.36
C ASN A 196 -1.89 19.12 -3.31
N SER A 197 -0.68 19.08 -2.76
CA SER A 197 0.57 19.15 -3.51
C SER A 197 1.24 17.79 -3.72
N ASN A 198 1.01 16.87 -2.78
CA ASN A 198 1.59 15.53 -2.76
C ASN A 198 0.45 14.54 -2.47
N PRO A 199 -0.30 14.11 -3.50
CA PRO A 199 -1.22 12.99 -3.35
C PRO A 199 -0.43 11.73 -3.01
N LEU A 200 -1.02 10.85 -2.21
CA LEU A 200 -0.47 9.52 -1.98
C LEU A 200 -1.27 8.50 -2.77
N VAL A 201 -0.55 7.72 -3.57
CA VAL A 201 -1.10 6.65 -4.39
C VAL A 201 -0.38 5.38 -4.00
N ASN A 202 -0.94 4.67 -3.03
CA ASN A 202 -0.42 3.37 -2.60
C ASN A 202 -1.11 2.26 -3.38
N ALA A 203 -0.33 1.39 -4.01
CA ALA A 203 -0.81 0.26 -4.80
C ALA A 203 -0.30 -1.04 -4.21
N GLY A 204 -1.19 -2.01 -4.03
CA GLY A 204 -0.91 -3.34 -3.52
C GLY A 204 -1.28 -4.42 -4.54
N CYS A 205 -0.60 -5.56 -4.46
CA CYS A 205 -0.93 -6.75 -5.25
C CYS A 205 -0.78 -8.00 -4.39
N ILE A 206 -1.70 -8.94 -4.61
CA ILE A 206 -1.66 -10.28 -4.02
C ILE A 206 -1.64 -11.30 -5.16
N GLY A 207 -0.76 -12.29 -5.05
CA GLY A 207 -0.65 -13.41 -5.96
C GLY A 207 -0.71 -14.76 -5.23
N ILE A 208 -0.97 -15.82 -5.99
CA ILE A 208 -0.97 -17.21 -5.49
C ILE A 208 0.05 -18.04 -6.27
N VAL A 209 0.77 -18.92 -5.58
CA VAL A 209 1.82 -19.75 -6.16
C VAL A 209 1.92 -21.09 -5.43
N ARG A 210 2.29 -22.16 -6.12
CA ARG A 210 2.71 -23.39 -5.44
C ARG A 210 4.09 -23.19 -4.83
N LYS A 211 4.35 -23.78 -3.67
CA LYS A 211 5.65 -23.58 -2.99
C LYS A 211 6.85 -24.04 -3.81
N ASP A 212 6.72 -25.08 -4.61
CA ASP A 212 7.77 -25.60 -5.49
C ASP A 212 8.04 -24.71 -6.71
N LYS A 213 7.20 -23.69 -6.94
CA LYS A 213 7.27 -22.74 -8.06
C LYS A 213 7.64 -21.32 -7.62
N ILE A 214 7.99 -21.13 -6.34
CA ILE A 214 8.49 -19.84 -5.86
C ILE A 214 9.87 -19.59 -6.49
N VAL A 215 9.99 -18.49 -7.22
CA VAL A 215 11.26 -18.00 -7.77
C VAL A 215 11.86 -17.00 -6.78
N ARG A 216 13.20 -16.99 -6.66
CA ARG A 216 13.93 -16.04 -5.81
C ARG A 216 14.61 -14.96 -6.66
N SER A 217 14.76 -13.79 -6.08
CA SER A 217 15.46 -12.66 -6.69
C SER A 217 16.98 -12.71 -6.42
N LYS A 218 17.59 -13.89 -6.59
CA LYS A 218 19.03 -14.10 -6.38
C LYS A 218 19.63 -15.03 -7.42
N SER A 219 20.81 -14.71 -7.91
CA SER A 219 21.53 -15.57 -8.84
C SER A 219 22.08 -16.83 -8.19
N TYR A 220 22.21 -17.90 -8.98
CA TYR A 220 22.57 -19.22 -8.44
C TYR A 220 23.89 -19.78 -8.98
N LYS A 221 24.27 -19.45 -10.22
CA LYS A 221 25.45 -20.07 -10.83
C LYS A 221 26.11 -19.18 -11.88
N ALA A 222 27.44 -19.12 -11.83
CA ALA A 222 28.22 -18.49 -12.87
C ALA A 222 28.10 -19.25 -14.21
N GLY A 223 28.05 -18.49 -15.31
CA GLY A 223 27.83 -19.01 -16.65
C GLY A 223 26.35 -19.11 -17.04
N ASP A 224 25.42 -18.98 -16.10
CA ASP A 224 24.00 -18.85 -16.43
C ASP A 224 23.74 -17.56 -17.21
N ILE A 225 22.72 -17.59 -18.06
CA ILE A 225 22.42 -16.54 -19.03
C ILE A 225 21.38 -15.58 -18.46
N LEU A 226 21.64 -14.29 -18.63
CA LEU A 226 20.73 -13.21 -18.30
C LEU A 226 19.93 -12.81 -19.54
N VAL A 227 18.61 -12.83 -19.41
CA VAL A 227 17.68 -12.48 -20.50
C VAL A 227 16.68 -11.43 -20.03
N LEU A 228 16.26 -10.59 -20.97
CA LEU A 228 15.24 -9.56 -20.76
C LEU A 228 14.02 -9.90 -21.62
N MET A 229 12.83 -9.88 -21.01
CA MET A 229 11.56 -10.12 -21.68
C MET A 229 10.59 -8.96 -21.40
N GLY A 230 9.77 -8.59 -22.39
CA GLY A 230 8.66 -7.66 -22.21
C GLY A 230 8.71 -6.45 -23.15
N GLY A 231 8.66 -5.24 -22.59
CA GLY A 231 8.62 -3.97 -23.30
C GLY A 231 10.00 -3.47 -23.76
N LYS A 232 9.98 -2.54 -24.72
CA LYS A 232 11.19 -1.88 -25.25
C LYS A 232 11.72 -0.83 -24.28
N THR A 233 13.04 -0.68 -24.24
CA THR A 233 13.74 0.30 -23.39
C THR A 233 13.79 1.67 -24.08
N GLY A 234 13.36 2.72 -23.38
CA GLY A 234 13.26 4.11 -23.84
C GLY A 234 13.84 5.10 -22.83
N ARG A 235 13.75 6.40 -23.11
CA ARG A 235 14.15 7.47 -22.18
C ARG A 235 13.06 7.76 -21.14
N ASP A 236 12.58 6.70 -20.50
CA ASP A 236 11.47 6.74 -19.57
C ASP A 236 12.00 6.76 -18.14
N GLY A 237 11.48 7.65 -17.29
CA GLY A 237 11.82 7.72 -15.86
C GLY A 237 13.31 7.92 -15.56
N ILE A 238 14.11 8.44 -16.50
CA ILE A 238 15.53 8.71 -16.24
C ILE A 238 15.64 9.74 -15.11
N HIS A 239 16.27 9.34 -14.00
CA HIS A 239 16.33 10.07 -12.72
C HIS A 239 15.00 10.15 -11.95
N GLY A 240 14.06 9.25 -12.19
CA GLY A 240 12.79 9.15 -11.48
C GLY A 240 12.99 8.93 -9.97
N VAL A 241 13.80 7.94 -9.59
CA VAL A 241 14.13 7.68 -8.17
C VAL A 241 14.85 8.85 -7.48
N ASN A 242 15.68 9.59 -8.21
CA ASN A 242 16.34 10.79 -7.68
C ASN A 242 15.32 11.91 -7.45
N PHE A 243 14.37 12.07 -8.38
CA PHE A 243 13.28 13.03 -8.26
C PHE A 243 12.39 12.73 -7.04
N ALA A 244 12.01 11.47 -6.83
CA ALA A 244 11.24 11.01 -5.67
C ALA A 244 11.99 11.14 -4.33
N SER A 245 13.33 11.20 -4.37
CA SER A 245 14.19 11.37 -3.19
C SER A 245 14.47 12.82 -2.81
N THR A 246 13.73 13.78 -3.39
CA THR A 246 13.86 15.21 -3.10
C THR A 246 12.49 15.86 -2.92
N THR A 247 12.44 17.00 -2.22
CA THR A 247 11.18 17.72 -2.02
C THR A 247 10.66 18.30 -3.34
N LEU A 248 9.33 18.31 -3.48
CA LEU A 248 8.70 18.64 -4.75
C LEU A 248 8.90 20.14 -5.05
N GLY A 249 9.56 20.42 -6.19
CA GLY A 249 9.86 21.77 -6.66
C GLY A 249 8.81 22.32 -7.62
N LYS A 250 9.18 23.33 -8.42
CA LYS A 250 8.32 23.84 -9.50
C LYS A 250 8.18 22.77 -10.59
N ILE A 251 6.96 22.36 -10.88
CA ILE A 251 6.67 21.39 -11.95
C ILE A 251 7.04 22.00 -13.31
N THR A 252 7.95 21.36 -14.05
CA THR A 252 8.38 21.80 -15.38
C THR A 252 7.78 20.93 -16.48
N LYS A 253 7.76 21.42 -17.73
CA LYS A 253 7.33 20.62 -18.89
C LYS A 253 8.20 19.36 -19.07
N SER A 254 9.50 19.47 -18.79
CA SER A 254 10.42 18.33 -18.78
C SER A 254 10.09 17.30 -17.69
N SER A 255 9.67 17.73 -16.50
CA SER A 255 9.28 16.81 -15.41
C SER A 255 8.06 15.96 -15.80
N ARG A 256 7.08 16.54 -16.50
CA ARG A 256 5.91 15.79 -16.99
C ARG A 256 6.25 14.79 -18.08
N LEU A 257 7.15 15.15 -18.99
CA LEU A 257 7.60 14.27 -20.08
C LEU A 257 8.48 13.11 -19.59
N ALA A 258 9.01 13.19 -18.37
CA ALA A 258 9.83 12.13 -17.79
C ALA A 258 8.99 10.98 -17.20
N ILE A 259 7.70 11.21 -16.94
CA ILE A 259 6.80 10.19 -16.39
C ILE A 259 6.20 9.39 -17.54
N GLN A 260 6.39 8.08 -17.50
CA GLN A 260 5.91 7.18 -18.54
C GLN A 260 4.42 6.89 -18.37
N LEU A 261 3.77 6.57 -19.49
CA LEU A 261 2.51 5.83 -19.51
C LEU A 261 2.84 4.33 -19.50
N GLY A 262 2.22 3.59 -18.59
CA GLY A 262 2.30 2.13 -18.59
C GLY A 262 1.55 1.53 -19.79
N ASN A 263 1.95 0.32 -20.19
CA ASN A 263 1.40 -0.42 -21.33
C ASN A 263 0.82 -1.78 -20.89
N PRO A 264 -0.42 -1.80 -20.35
CA PRO A 264 -1.03 -3.04 -19.84
C PRO A 264 -1.24 -4.10 -20.93
N ILE A 265 -1.22 -3.71 -22.21
CA ILE A 265 -1.33 -4.62 -23.37
C ILE A 265 -0.08 -5.50 -23.50
N VAL A 266 1.09 -5.03 -23.05
CA VAL A 266 2.33 -5.83 -22.99
C VAL A 266 2.44 -6.57 -21.66
N GLU A 267 2.04 -5.93 -20.57
CA GLU A 267 2.05 -6.53 -19.22
C GLU A 267 1.23 -7.83 -19.16
N HIS A 268 0.03 -7.87 -19.76
CA HIS A 268 -0.83 -9.06 -19.68
C HIS A 268 -0.21 -10.31 -20.35
N PRO A 269 0.25 -10.27 -21.62
CA PRO A 269 0.98 -11.39 -22.21
C PRO A 269 2.26 -11.73 -21.46
N MET A 270 2.95 -10.73 -20.88
CA MET A 270 4.16 -10.96 -20.07
C MET A 270 3.85 -11.79 -18.82
N ILE A 271 2.75 -11.50 -18.10
CA ILE A 271 2.28 -12.35 -16.98
C ILE A 271 2.13 -13.80 -17.45
N LYS A 272 1.52 -14.04 -18.61
CA LYS A 272 1.30 -15.39 -19.14
C LYS A 272 2.60 -16.09 -19.52
N ALA A 273 3.51 -15.39 -20.21
CA ALA A 273 4.80 -15.92 -20.62
C ALA A 273 5.69 -16.29 -19.43
N VAL A 274 5.72 -15.43 -18.41
CA VAL A 274 6.50 -15.66 -17.18
C VAL A 274 5.99 -16.90 -16.44
N LEU A 275 4.67 -17.01 -16.23
CA LEU A 275 4.09 -18.15 -15.54
C LEU A 275 4.30 -19.46 -16.32
N GLU A 276 4.15 -19.44 -17.64
CA GLU A 276 4.43 -20.60 -18.50
C GLU A 276 5.89 -21.04 -18.39
N ALA A 277 6.85 -20.11 -18.47
CA ALA A 277 8.26 -20.42 -18.34
C ALA A 277 8.64 -20.93 -16.93
N ASN A 278 8.00 -20.41 -15.88
CA ASN A 278 8.19 -20.89 -14.51
C ASN A 278 7.59 -22.30 -14.30
N ASP A 279 6.41 -22.55 -14.85
CA ASP A 279 5.76 -23.86 -14.80
C ASP A 279 6.61 -24.93 -15.49
N GLU A 280 7.27 -24.61 -16.61
CA GLU A 280 8.24 -25.47 -17.30
C GLU A 280 9.60 -25.60 -16.57
N GLY A 281 9.84 -24.81 -15.51
CA GLY A 281 11.08 -24.85 -14.73
C GLY A 281 12.29 -24.22 -15.44
N LEU A 282 12.05 -23.28 -16.36
CA LEU A 282 13.09 -22.64 -17.18
C LEU A 282 13.74 -21.43 -16.48
N ILE A 283 13.07 -20.87 -15.47
CA ILE A 283 13.51 -19.69 -14.73
C ILE A 283 14.22 -20.13 -13.46
N ARG A 284 15.46 -19.66 -13.27
CA ARG A 284 16.27 -19.94 -12.07
C ARG A 284 16.17 -18.80 -11.06
N ALA A 285 16.27 -17.58 -11.56
CA ALA A 285 16.08 -16.35 -10.80
C ALA A 285 15.33 -15.34 -11.67
N MET A 286 14.62 -14.42 -11.02
CA MET A 286 13.85 -13.40 -11.71
C MET A 286 13.82 -12.13 -10.89
N LYS A 287 13.77 -10.99 -11.58
CA LYS A 287 13.64 -9.67 -10.97
C LYS A 287 12.81 -8.77 -11.88
N ASP A 288 11.97 -7.94 -11.30
CA ASP A 288 11.29 -6.87 -12.03
C ASP A 288 12.29 -5.76 -12.40
N LEU A 289 11.89 -4.87 -13.31
CA LEU A 289 12.61 -3.64 -13.58
C LEU A 289 11.74 -2.44 -13.15
N GLY A 290 11.99 -1.95 -11.95
CA GLY A 290 11.42 -0.72 -11.41
C GLY A 290 12.41 0.45 -11.35
N GLY A 291 12.52 1.06 -10.17
CA GLY A 291 13.40 2.19 -9.91
C GLY A 291 14.88 1.89 -10.20
N GLY A 292 15.55 2.74 -10.96
CA GLY A 292 16.94 2.49 -11.40
C GLY A 292 17.10 1.45 -12.54
N GLY A 293 16.01 0.81 -12.99
CA GLY A 293 16.02 -0.03 -14.19
C GLY A 293 16.96 -1.23 -14.11
N LEU A 294 17.68 -1.51 -15.21
CA LEU A 294 18.66 -2.61 -15.28
C LEU A 294 19.78 -2.45 -14.25
N SER A 295 20.13 -1.20 -13.90
CA SER A 295 21.17 -0.92 -12.91
C SER A 295 20.87 -1.52 -11.55
N SER A 296 19.64 -1.37 -11.07
CA SER A 296 19.20 -1.96 -9.80
C SER A 296 18.95 -3.45 -9.99
N ALA A 297 18.06 -3.82 -10.93
CA ALA A 297 17.60 -5.19 -11.10
C ALA A 297 18.74 -6.21 -11.28
N ALA A 298 19.70 -5.93 -12.17
CA ALA A 298 20.79 -6.85 -12.42
C ALA A 298 21.79 -6.91 -11.27
N THR A 299 22.11 -5.76 -10.68
CA THR A 299 23.09 -5.66 -9.59
C THR A 299 22.57 -6.37 -8.33
N GLU A 300 21.32 -6.10 -7.95
CA GLU A 300 20.70 -6.69 -6.76
C GLU A 300 20.58 -8.22 -6.89
N MET A 301 20.12 -8.70 -8.05
CA MET A 301 19.95 -10.14 -8.29
C MET A 301 21.28 -10.91 -8.18
N VAL A 302 22.34 -10.42 -8.84
CA VAL A 302 23.64 -11.11 -8.77
C VAL A 302 24.31 -10.93 -7.40
N TYR A 303 24.14 -9.78 -6.74
CA TYR A 303 24.70 -9.52 -5.41
C TYR A 303 24.10 -10.42 -4.36
N ALA A 304 22.77 -10.59 -4.36
CA ALA A 304 22.06 -11.50 -3.45
C ALA A 304 22.52 -12.95 -3.62
N GLY A 305 22.94 -13.33 -4.82
CA GLY A 305 23.55 -14.63 -5.12
C GLY A 305 25.04 -14.75 -4.76
N GLY A 306 25.72 -13.63 -4.53
CA GLY A 306 27.17 -13.58 -4.29
C GLY A 306 28.02 -13.61 -5.56
N PHE A 307 27.43 -13.29 -6.71
CA PHE A 307 28.02 -13.32 -8.04
C PHE A 307 28.22 -11.92 -8.63
N GLY A 308 28.73 -11.88 -9.87
CA GLY A 308 28.77 -10.69 -10.70
C GLY A 308 28.10 -10.93 -12.05
N ALA A 309 28.25 -9.98 -12.97
CA ALA A 309 27.71 -10.14 -14.31
C ALA A 309 28.50 -9.37 -15.37
N GLU A 310 28.49 -9.94 -16.57
CA GLU A 310 28.87 -9.27 -17.81
C GLU A 310 27.62 -9.02 -18.64
N ILE A 311 27.29 -7.75 -18.90
CA ILE A 311 26.09 -7.33 -19.63
C ILE A 311 26.48 -6.56 -20.89
N VAL A 312 25.79 -6.84 -21.98
CA VAL A 312 25.94 -6.20 -23.30
C VAL A 312 24.62 -5.52 -23.65
N LEU A 313 24.65 -4.20 -23.81
CA LEU A 313 23.45 -3.40 -24.05
C LEU A 313 23.01 -3.38 -25.52
N ASP A 314 23.88 -3.79 -26.45
CA ASP A 314 23.65 -3.68 -27.89
C ASP A 314 22.43 -4.48 -28.38
N ASP A 315 22.07 -5.59 -27.72
CA ASP A 315 20.97 -6.47 -28.12
C ASP A 315 19.63 -6.13 -27.46
N ILE A 316 19.60 -5.15 -26.55
CA ILE A 316 18.37 -4.67 -25.90
C ILE A 316 17.48 -3.97 -26.94
N LYS A 317 16.20 -4.32 -26.97
CA LYS A 317 15.23 -3.67 -27.86
C LYS A 317 14.94 -2.25 -27.37
N LEU A 318 15.20 -1.26 -28.22
CA LEU A 318 15.05 0.16 -27.89
C LEU A 318 13.80 0.78 -28.53
N LYS A 319 13.14 1.71 -27.82
CA LYS A 319 12.15 2.64 -28.39
C LYS A 319 12.84 3.65 -29.31
N GLU A 320 14.06 4.05 -28.96
CA GLU A 320 14.87 5.01 -29.69
C GLU A 320 16.31 4.52 -29.89
N SER A 321 16.75 4.39 -31.13
CA SER A 321 18.12 3.93 -31.46
C SER A 321 19.24 4.93 -31.08
N SER A 322 18.87 6.17 -30.74
CA SER A 322 19.79 7.25 -30.39
C SER A 322 20.24 7.22 -28.93
N MET A 323 19.70 6.32 -28.10
CA MET A 323 20.04 6.23 -26.69
C MET A 323 21.52 5.90 -26.46
N SER A 324 22.08 6.58 -25.48
CA SER A 324 23.42 6.34 -24.97
C SER A 324 23.43 5.20 -23.94
N GLY A 325 24.61 4.61 -23.70
CA GLY A 325 24.71 3.42 -22.85
C GLY A 325 24.25 3.64 -21.42
N TRP A 326 24.49 4.83 -20.85
CA TRP A 326 23.98 5.16 -19.52
C TRP A 326 22.46 5.30 -19.52
N GLU A 327 21.84 5.93 -20.53
CA GLU A 327 20.38 6.05 -20.64
C GLU A 327 19.70 4.67 -20.73
N ILE A 328 20.30 3.72 -21.45
CA ILE A 328 19.78 2.34 -21.54
C ILE A 328 19.90 1.63 -20.18
N TRP A 329 21.05 1.78 -19.51
CA TRP A 329 21.35 1.11 -18.25
C TRP A 329 20.43 1.54 -17.10
N ILE A 330 20.11 2.83 -17.03
CA ILE A 330 19.33 3.42 -15.94
C ILE A 330 17.87 3.75 -16.28
N SER A 331 17.42 3.31 -17.46
CA SER A 331 16.05 3.53 -17.93
C SER A 331 15.05 2.77 -17.05
N GLU A 332 14.01 3.48 -16.62
CA GLU A 332 12.89 2.95 -15.82
C GLU A 332 11.70 2.60 -16.74
N SER A 333 11.98 2.19 -17.98
CA SER A 333 10.92 1.72 -18.89
C SER A 333 10.13 0.57 -18.28
N GLN A 334 8.81 0.64 -18.44
CA GLN A 334 7.87 -0.29 -17.82
C GLN A 334 7.75 -1.63 -18.56
N GLU A 335 7.02 -2.58 -17.96
CA GLU A 335 6.68 -3.90 -18.49
C GLU A 335 7.90 -4.76 -18.88
N ARG A 336 8.96 -4.78 -18.06
CA ARG A 336 10.18 -5.57 -18.32
C ARG A 336 10.49 -6.49 -17.14
N MET A 337 10.95 -7.70 -17.45
CA MET A 337 11.42 -8.69 -16.47
C MET A 337 12.82 -9.18 -16.83
N LEU A 338 13.72 -9.21 -15.84
CA LEU A 338 15.04 -9.81 -15.93
C LEU A 338 14.96 -11.26 -15.44
N MET A 339 15.54 -12.20 -16.17
CA MET A 339 15.56 -13.61 -15.80
C MET A 339 16.96 -14.21 -15.93
N GLU A 340 17.28 -15.13 -15.02
CA GLU A 340 18.41 -16.05 -15.11
C GLU A 340 17.92 -17.42 -15.56
N CYS A 341 18.59 -17.99 -16.55
CA CYS A 341 18.28 -19.33 -17.08
C CYS A 341 19.56 -20.08 -17.47
N TYR A 342 19.42 -21.40 -17.62
CA TYR A 342 20.52 -22.19 -18.17
C TYR A 342 20.76 -21.87 -19.65
N PRO A 343 22.00 -21.96 -20.15
CA PRO A 343 22.31 -21.73 -21.56
C PRO A 343 21.45 -22.54 -22.54
N GLU A 344 21.14 -23.79 -22.21
CA GLU A 344 20.32 -24.70 -23.01
C GLU A 344 18.82 -24.34 -23.06
N ASP A 345 18.33 -23.54 -22.11
CA ASP A 345 16.91 -23.18 -21.99
C ASP A 345 16.56 -21.84 -22.65
N VAL A 346 17.56 -21.03 -23.03
CA VAL A 346 17.39 -19.71 -23.67
C VAL A 346 16.43 -19.78 -24.87
N GLU A 347 16.60 -20.77 -25.75
CA GLU A 347 15.78 -20.90 -26.96
C GLU A 347 14.33 -21.29 -26.64
N LYS A 348 14.09 -22.03 -25.55
CA LYS A 348 12.71 -22.35 -25.11
C LYS A 348 12.01 -21.11 -24.58
N ILE A 349 12.68 -20.34 -23.72
CA ILE A 349 12.13 -19.09 -23.18
C ILE A 349 11.84 -18.10 -24.30
N LYS A 350 12.74 -18.01 -25.29
CA LYS A 350 12.53 -17.18 -26.48
C LYS A 350 11.27 -17.59 -27.26
N ARG A 351 11.03 -18.89 -27.46
CA ARG A 351 9.80 -19.38 -28.13
C ARG A 351 8.53 -19.05 -27.33
N ILE A 352 8.59 -19.10 -26.00
CA ILE A 352 7.49 -18.66 -25.14
C ILE A 352 7.24 -17.15 -25.34
N ALA A 353 8.29 -16.33 -25.35
CA ALA A 353 8.15 -14.90 -25.64
C ALA A 353 7.52 -14.64 -27.02
N GLU A 354 7.97 -15.35 -28.06
CA GLU A 354 7.43 -15.25 -29.43
C GLU A 354 5.95 -15.66 -29.49
N LYS A 355 5.56 -16.75 -28.80
CA LYS A 355 4.17 -17.22 -28.68
C LYS A 355 3.25 -16.14 -28.10
N TRP A 356 3.74 -15.40 -27.10
CA TRP A 356 3.02 -14.31 -26.44
C TRP A 356 3.25 -12.94 -27.08
N ASN A 357 3.96 -12.88 -28.21
CA ASN A 357 4.30 -11.65 -28.95
C ASN A 357 5.03 -10.60 -28.10
N LEU A 358 6.03 -11.04 -27.34
CA LEU A 358 6.86 -10.21 -26.47
C LEU A 358 8.25 -10.00 -27.07
N ASP A 359 8.86 -8.84 -26.80
CA ASP A 359 10.26 -8.64 -27.11
C ASP A 359 11.13 -9.49 -26.16
N PHE A 360 12.24 -10.02 -26.71
CA PHE A 360 13.20 -10.85 -25.99
C PHE A 360 14.63 -10.50 -26.39
N SER A 361 15.52 -10.42 -25.40
CA SER A 361 16.95 -10.13 -25.58
C SER A 361 17.79 -10.99 -24.64
N VAL A 362 18.82 -11.64 -25.17
CA VAL A 362 19.91 -12.17 -24.34
C VAL A 362 20.85 -11.01 -24.05
N ILE A 363 21.03 -10.67 -22.78
CA ILE A 363 21.74 -9.44 -22.39
C ILE A 363 23.08 -9.71 -21.72
N GLY A 364 23.36 -10.93 -21.28
CA GLY A 364 24.59 -11.19 -20.56
C GLY A 364 24.68 -12.56 -19.91
N LYS A 365 25.62 -12.67 -18.97
CA LYS A 365 25.84 -13.88 -18.19
C LYS A 365 26.30 -13.54 -16.77
N VAL A 366 26.03 -14.45 -15.84
CA VAL A 366 26.51 -14.39 -14.46
C VAL A 366 28.00 -14.76 -14.42
N THR A 367 28.79 -14.08 -13.60
CA THR A 367 30.23 -14.34 -13.41
C THR A 367 30.57 -14.72 -11.97
N GLU A 368 31.69 -15.41 -11.77
CA GLU A 368 32.13 -15.87 -10.44
C GLU A 368 32.66 -14.75 -9.54
N ASP A 369 33.13 -13.65 -10.14
CA ASP A 369 33.65 -12.51 -9.40
C ASP A 369 32.55 -11.53 -9.00
N ARG A 370 32.78 -10.68 -7.99
CA ARG A 370 31.75 -9.75 -7.47
C ARG A 370 31.74 -8.40 -8.18
N ARG A 371 31.91 -8.41 -9.50
CA ARG A 371 31.96 -7.18 -10.31
C ARG A 371 30.88 -7.16 -11.37
N ILE A 372 30.32 -5.97 -11.58
CA ILE A 372 29.40 -5.69 -12.68
C ILE A 372 30.19 -5.03 -13.81
N ARG A 373 30.15 -5.65 -14.99
CA ARG A 373 30.78 -5.13 -16.20
C ARG A 373 29.74 -4.94 -17.28
N VAL A 374 29.55 -3.70 -17.70
CA VAL A 374 28.56 -3.37 -18.75
C VAL A 374 29.29 -2.87 -19.99
N TYR A 375 28.92 -3.42 -21.14
CA TYR A 375 29.48 -3.10 -22.44
C TYR A 375 28.42 -2.49 -23.34
N TYR A 376 28.81 -1.44 -24.06
CA TYR A 376 27.99 -0.86 -25.12
C TYR A 376 28.87 -0.50 -26.31
N ARG A 377 28.51 -0.98 -27.51
CA ARG A 377 29.28 -0.78 -28.75
C ARG A 377 30.75 -1.18 -28.60
N LYS A 378 30.97 -2.36 -28.02
CA LYS A 378 32.29 -2.95 -27.72
C LYS A 378 33.16 -2.15 -26.73
N ARG A 379 32.62 -1.11 -26.08
CA ARG A 379 33.31 -0.34 -25.05
C ARG A 379 32.74 -0.71 -23.69
N LYS A 380 33.62 -0.98 -22.72
CA LYS A 380 33.23 -1.14 -21.32
C LYS A 380 32.82 0.23 -20.77
N ILE A 381 31.56 0.35 -20.36
CA ILE A 381 30.96 1.59 -19.85
C ILE A 381 30.65 1.53 -18.34
N ILE A 382 30.79 0.37 -17.71
CA ILE A 382 30.76 0.20 -16.25
C ILE A 382 31.75 -0.91 -15.90
N ASP A 383 32.55 -0.69 -14.86
CA ASP A 383 33.35 -1.73 -14.22
C ASP A 383 33.45 -1.42 -12.72
N MET A 384 32.53 -1.98 -11.94
CA MET A 384 32.40 -1.65 -10.52
C MET A 384 32.33 -2.90 -9.64
N ASP A 385 32.89 -2.77 -8.44
CA ASP A 385 32.58 -3.66 -7.34
C ASP A 385 31.10 -3.50 -6.98
N ILE A 386 30.38 -4.61 -6.99
CA ILE A 386 28.93 -4.61 -6.79
C ILE A 386 28.58 -4.23 -5.35
N LYS A 387 29.39 -4.68 -4.38
CA LYS A 387 29.17 -4.31 -2.98
C LYS A 387 29.22 -2.81 -2.80
N PHE A 388 30.19 -2.11 -3.38
CA PHE A 388 30.23 -0.64 -3.30
C PHE A 388 29.02 0.03 -3.96
N LEU A 389 28.54 -0.51 -5.09
CA LEU A 389 27.37 0.02 -5.79
C LEU A 389 26.09 -0.09 -4.92
N ASP A 390 25.93 -1.21 -4.21
CA ASP A 390 24.74 -1.53 -3.41
C ASP A 390 24.80 -1.06 -1.93
N ASP A 391 26.01 -0.87 -1.36
CA ASP A 391 26.24 -0.53 0.05
C ASP A 391 26.12 0.98 0.31
N ALA A 392 24.91 1.51 0.10
CA ALA A 392 24.57 2.89 0.41
C ALA A 392 24.75 3.20 1.90
N PRO A 393 25.16 4.43 2.28
CA PRO A 393 25.25 4.82 3.68
C PRO A 393 23.90 4.68 4.40
N VAL A 394 23.90 4.18 5.64
CA VAL A 394 22.70 4.10 6.48
C VAL A 394 22.81 5.14 7.61
N TYR A 395 21.80 6.00 7.71
CA TYR A 395 21.77 7.09 8.66
C TYR A 395 20.91 6.75 9.88
N GLN A 396 21.41 7.11 11.06
CA GLN A 396 20.60 7.27 12.27
C GLN A 396 20.33 8.77 12.43
N ARG A 397 19.30 9.26 11.76
CA ARG A 397 18.97 10.69 11.78
C ARG A 397 18.51 11.11 13.18
N PRO A 398 18.85 12.35 13.62
CA PRO A 398 18.27 12.89 14.84
C PRO A 398 16.76 13.02 14.68
N TYR A 399 16.03 12.82 15.78
CA TYR A 399 14.58 12.95 15.80
C TYR A 399 14.08 13.44 17.15
N ARG A 400 12.91 14.08 17.14
CA ARG A 400 12.22 14.58 18.33
C ARG A 400 10.83 13.96 18.39
N LEU A 401 10.49 13.38 19.54
CA LEU A 401 9.16 12.85 19.78
C LEU A 401 8.18 13.98 20.05
N LYS A 402 6.95 13.83 19.53
CA LYS A 402 5.85 14.73 19.89
C LYS A 402 5.49 14.50 21.36
N GLU A 403 5.32 15.58 22.10
CA GLU A 403 4.79 15.50 23.47
C GLU A 403 3.28 15.26 23.39
N SER A 404 2.77 14.25 24.11
CA SER A 404 1.34 13.96 24.11
C SER A 404 0.57 15.05 24.88
N GLU A 405 -0.42 15.61 24.22
CA GLU A 405 -1.39 16.50 24.85
C GLU A 405 -2.20 15.75 25.92
N ARG A 406 -2.52 16.40 27.04
CA ARG A 406 -3.26 15.79 28.16
C ARG A 406 -4.71 16.27 28.28
N TYR A 407 -5.21 17.00 27.29
CA TYR A 407 -6.59 17.48 27.27
C TYR A 407 -7.42 16.70 26.25
N ILE A 408 -8.71 16.57 26.53
CA ILE A 408 -9.70 16.02 25.58
C ILE A 408 -10.63 17.16 25.22
N ALA A 409 -10.76 17.44 23.92
CA ALA A 409 -11.74 18.40 23.45
C ALA A 409 -13.16 17.86 23.65
N ILE A 410 -14.06 18.70 24.17
CA ILE A 410 -15.49 18.39 24.33
C ILE A 410 -16.25 19.41 23.47
N PRO A 411 -16.55 19.10 22.21
CA PRO A 411 -17.33 19.98 21.36
C PRO A 411 -18.74 20.19 21.91
N GLU A 412 -19.34 21.33 21.60
CA GLU A 412 -20.77 21.54 21.82
C GLU A 412 -21.60 20.54 21.01
N GLU A 413 -22.64 19.98 21.62
CA GLU A 413 -23.52 19.03 20.93
C GLU A 413 -24.47 19.78 19.98
N PRO A 414 -24.78 19.22 18.79
CA PRO A 414 -25.81 19.77 17.93
C PRO A 414 -27.17 19.82 18.65
N GLU A 415 -27.93 20.89 18.44
CA GLU A 415 -29.30 20.99 18.96
C GLU A 415 -30.24 19.94 18.34
N ASP A 416 -30.06 19.68 17.04
CA ASP A 416 -30.78 18.64 16.30
C ASP A 416 -29.79 17.62 15.72
N LEU A 417 -29.69 16.47 16.38
CA LEU A 417 -28.85 15.37 15.94
C LEU A 417 -29.37 14.71 14.66
N SER A 418 -30.68 14.73 14.39
CA SER A 418 -31.26 14.14 13.18
C SER A 418 -30.81 14.89 11.94
N SER A 419 -30.92 16.23 11.93
CA SER A 419 -30.38 17.04 10.83
C SER A 419 -28.85 16.99 10.74
N PHE A 420 -28.17 16.91 11.88
CA PHE A 420 -26.71 16.83 11.92
C PHE A 420 -26.19 15.57 11.22
N VAL A 421 -26.76 14.40 11.51
CA VAL A 421 -26.24 13.14 10.97
C VAL A 421 -26.37 13.03 9.45
N VAL A 422 -27.43 13.62 8.87
CA VAL A 422 -27.61 13.70 7.41
C VAL A 422 -26.48 14.52 6.77
N GLN A 423 -26.06 15.62 7.39
CA GLN A 423 -24.91 16.39 6.92
C GLN A 423 -23.58 15.67 7.16
N PHE A 424 -23.44 15.05 8.33
CA PHE A 424 -22.22 14.36 8.74
C PHE A 424 -21.85 13.23 7.78
N ILE A 425 -22.80 12.35 7.45
CA ILE A 425 -22.57 11.18 6.59
C ILE A 425 -22.20 11.57 5.14
N SER A 426 -22.60 12.77 4.71
CA SER A 426 -22.31 13.30 3.36
C SER A 426 -20.89 13.83 3.18
N ARG A 427 -20.09 13.91 4.26
CA ARG A 427 -18.70 14.39 4.20
C ARG A 427 -17.84 13.48 3.31
N LEU A 428 -16.86 14.07 2.63
CA LEU A 428 -15.95 13.38 1.71
C LEU A 428 -15.29 12.12 2.30
N ASN A 429 -14.96 12.13 3.59
CA ASN A 429 -14.31 11.02 4.26
C ASN A 429 -15.28 9.94 4.78
N LEU A 430 -16.60 10.12 4.66
CA LEU A 430 -17.64 9.20 5.15
C LEU A 430 -18.60 8.71 4.05
N CYS A 431 -18.87 9.53 3.03
CA CYS A 431 -19.83 9.24 1.96
C CYS A 431 -19.50 7.98 1.12
N ALA A 432 -20.40 7.52 0.26
CA ALA A 432 -20.14 6.37 -0.58
C ALA A 432 -18.96 6.60 -1.54
N ARG A 433 -18.14 5.57 -1.74
CA ARG A 433 -17.01 5.62 -2.70
C ARG A 433 -17.38 5.08 -4.09
N PHE A 434 -18.68 5.07 -4.44
CA PHE A 434 -19.18 4.47 -5.68
C PHE A 434 -18.53 5.03 -6.93
N LYS A 435 -18.35 6.35 -7.01
CA LYS A 435 -17.76 7.04 -8.16
C LYS A 435 -16.34 6.54 -8.48
N VAL A 436 -15.61 6.04 -7.50
CA VAL A 436 -14.26 5.49 -7.67
C VAL A 436 -14.35 3.99 -7.92
N VAL A 437 -14.89 3.26 -6.94
CA VAL A 437 -14.77 1.81 -6.88
C VAL A 437 -15.52 1.13 -8.03
N ARG A 438 -16.71 1.63 -8.43
CA ARG A 438 -17.47 1.06 -9.56
C ARG A 438 -16.77 1.17 -10.92
N GLN A 439 -15.69 1.94 -11.01
CA GLN A 439 -14.90 1.99 -12.23
C GLN A 439 -13.97 0.77 -12.37
N TYR A 440 -13.59 0.16 -11.26
CA TYR A 440 -12.66 -0.97 -11.25
C TYR A 440 -13.42 -2.27 -11.46
N ASP A 441 -12.77 -3.23 -12.11
CA ASP A 441 -13.27 -4.59 -12.12
C ASP A 441 -13.02 -5.25 -10.75
N HIS A 442 -14.02 -5.99 -10.25
CA HIS A 442 -13.93 -6.78 -9.03
C HIS A 442 -14.23 -8.26 -9.25
N THR A 443 -14.45 -8.69 -10.49
CA THR A 443 -15.12 -9.96 -10.81
C THR A 443 -14.35 -10.86 -11.77
N VAL A 444 -13.37 -10.31 -12.50
CA VAL A 444 -12.49 -11.09 -13.36
C VAL A 444 -11.86 -12.22 -12.54
N ARG A 445 -11.76 -13.39 -13.18
CA ARG A 445 -11.42 -14.71 -12.61
C ARG A 445 -12.55 -15.40 -11.83
N GLY A 446 -13.65 -14.73 -11.52
CA GLY A 446 -14.79 -15.32 -10.80
C GLY A 446 -14.45 -15.79 -9.38
N SER A 447 -13.42 -15.19 -8.76
CA SER A 447 -12.87 -15.61 -7.47
C SER A 447 -13.22 -14.70 -6.29
N THR A 448 -13.90 -13.57 -6.52
CA THR A 448 -14.30 -12.63 -5.47
C THR A 448 -15.65 -13.04 -4.88
N ILE A 449 -15.68 -13.32 -3.58
CA ILE A 449 -16.85 -13.83 -2.84
C ILE A 449 -17.58 -12.70 -2.13
N VAL A 450 -16.84 -11.92 -1.34
CA VAL A 450 -17.31 -10.64 -0.79
C VAL A 450 -16.62 -9.56 -1.59
N THR A 451 -17.39 -8.80 -2.36
CA THR A 451 -16.92 -7.66 -3.16
C THR A 451 -16.80 -6.40 -2.32
N PRO A 452 -16.10 -5.34 -2.80
CA PRO A 452 -16.02 -4.05 -2.10
C PRO A 452 -17.37 -3.45 -1.72
N PHE A 453 -18.40 -3.76 -2.51
CA PHE A 453 -19.79 -3.41 -2.24
C PHE A 453 -20.64 -4.65 -2.04
N VAL A 454 -21.49 -4.64 -1.01
CA VAL A 454 -22.39 -5.72 -0.62
C VAL A 454 -23.80 -5.17 -0.40
N GLY A 455 -24.79 -6.05 -0.38
CA GLY A 455 -26.19 -5.67 -0.18
C GLY A 455 -27.08 -6.18 -1.30
N ARG A 456 -28.34 -5.77 -1.28
CA ARG A 456 -29.28 -6.05 -2.36
C ARG A 456 -28.91 -5.23 -3.61
N PRO A 457 -29.31 -5.65 -4.82
CA PRO A 457 -29.12 -4.82 -6.01
C PRO A 457 -29.76 -3.43 -5.86
N ASN A 458 -29.01 -2.36 -6.18
CA ASN A 458 -29.38 -0.94 -5.94
C ASN A 458 -29.53 -0.58 -4.45
N ARG A 459 -29.14 -1.52 -3.59
CA ARG A 459 -28.97 -1.56 -2.13
C ARG A 459 -27.62 -1.19 -1.58
N GLU A 460 -26.61 -1.04 -2.43
CA GLU A 460 -25.25 -1.39 -2.03
C GLU A 460 -24.75 -0.54 -0.85
N THR A 461 -24.03 -1.19 0.06
CA THR A 461 -23.20 -0.59 1.11
C THR A 461 -21.78 -1.12 0.95
N HIS A 462 -20.81 -0.54 1.66
CA HIS A 462 -19.44 -1.01 1.60
C HIS A 462 -19.25 -2.30 2.43
N ALA A 463 -18.24 -3.10 2.10
CA ALA A 463 -17.78 -4.22 2.92
C ALA A 463 -16.56 -3.82 3.73
N ASP A 464 -16.42 -4.32 4.96
CA ASP A 464 -15.24 -4.08 5.81
C ASP A 464 -13.94 -4.61 5.18
N ALA A 465 -14.02 -5.78 4.55
CA ALA A 465 -12.94 -6.41 3.80
C ALA A 465 -13.49 -7.27 2.66
N THR A 466 -12.67 -7.49 1.64
CA THR A 466 -13.02 -8.38 0.53
C THR A 466 -12.54 -9.80 0.81
N VAL A 467 -13.35 -10.80 0.44
CA VAL A 467 -12.96 -12.21 0.47
C VAL A 467 -12.75 -12.72 -0.94
N ILE A 468 -11.57 -13.29 -1.20
CA ILE A 468 -11.28 -13.99 -2.46
C ILE A 468 -11.02 -15.49 -2.20
N LYS A 469 -11.39 -16.31 -3.18
CA LYS A 469 -11.11 -17.74 -3.29
C LYS A 469 -10.01 -17.94 -4.35
N PRO A 470 -8.71 -17.86 -3.98
CA PRO A 470 -7.62 -17.78 -4.97
C PRO A 470 -7.37 -19.10 -5.72
N LEU A 471 -7.80 -20.24 -5.16
CA LEU A 471 -7.67 -21.57 -5.76
C LEU A 471 -9.03 -22.13 -6.15
N GLU A 472 -9.15 -22.71 -7.34
CA GLU A 472 -10.42 -23.20 -7.87
C GLU A 472 -10.99 -24.37 -7.04
N GLN A 473 -10.13 -25.29 -6.59
CA GLN A 473 -10.52 -26.53 -5.91
C GLN A 473 -10.47 -26.45 -4.36
N SER A 474 -10.28 -25.25 -3.79
CA SER A 474 -10.27 -25.05 -2.33
C SER A 474 -11.31 -24.03 -1.91
N MET A 475 -12.02 -24.27 -0.80
CA MET A 475 -12.92 -23.27 -0.20
C MET A 475 -12.19 -22.34 0.77
N ARG A 476 -10.90 -22.55 1.01
CA ARG A 476 -10.07 -21.62 1.77
C ARG A 476 -9.93 -20.32 0.99
N GLY A 477 -9.96 -19.20 1.69
CA GLY A 477 -9.89 -17.86 1.10
C GLY A 477 -8.95 -16.92 1.80
N LEU A 478 -8.70 -15.79 1.14
CA LEU A 478 -7.98 -14.64 1.67
C LEU A 478 -8.98 -13.52 1.95
N VAL A 479 -8.85 -12.87 3.10
CA VAL A 479 -9.62 -11.70 3.50
C VAL A 479 -8.70 -10.49 3.43
N ILE A 480 -9.09 -9.43 2.71
CA ILE A 480 -8.16 -8.37 2.29
C ILE A 480 -8.75 -7.00 2.65
N THR A 481 -7.99 -6.19 3.37
CA THR A 481 -8.33 -4.80 3.71
C THR A 481 -7.07 -3.92 3.65
N SER A 482 -7.25 -2.64 3.33
CA SER A 482 -6.14 -1.68 3.30
C SER A 482 -6.58 -0.27 3.66
N GLY A 483 -5.80 0.43 4.47
CA GLY A 483 -6.12 1.80 4.88
C GLY A 483 -5.12 2.46 5.79
N SER A 484 -5.38 3.72 6.14
CA SER A 484 -4.67 4.48 7.16
C SER A 484 -5.61 5.45 7.86
N ARG A 485 -5.21 5.93 9.04
CA ARG A 485 -5.95 6.94 9.82
C ARG A 485 -5.10 8.20 10.04
N PRO A 486 -4.76 8.97 8.98
CA PRO A 486 -3.75 10.03 9.06
C PRO A 486 -4.06 11.13 10.08
N ASN A 487 -5.36 11.41 10.30
CA ASN A 487 -5.78 12.39 11.30
C ASN A 487 -5.38 11.94 12.71
N MET A 488 -5.62 10.67 13.06
CA MET A 488 -5.22 10.11 14.34
C MET A 488 -3.69 10.03 14.46
N VAL A 489 -2.99 9.62 13.40
CA VAL A 489 -1.51 9.56 13.38
C VAL A 489 -0.90 10.96 13.53
N SER A 490 -1.55 12.00 12.98
CA SER A 490 -1.12 13.40 13.15
C SER A 490 -1.28 13.89 14.59
N VAL A 491 -2.32 13.43 15.29
CA VAL A 491 -2.52 13.71 16.72
C VAL A 491 -1.42 13.05 17.54
N ASP A 492 -1.23 11.74 17.40
CA ASP A 492 -0.20 10.97 18.09
C ASP A 492 0.29 9.85 17.17
N PRO A 493 1.53 9.90 16.67
CA PRO A 493 2.01 8.95 15.68
C PRO A 493 2.02 7.50 16.16
N TYR A 494 2.28 7.25 17.45
CA TYR A 494 2.28 5.88 17.98
C TYR A 494 0.85 5.36 18.13
N SER A 495 0.01 6.09 18.87
CA SER A 495 -1.36 5.71 19.18
C SER A 495 -2.23 5.66 17.92
N GLY A 496 -2.10 6.65 17.02
CA GLY A 496 -2.84 6.67 15.76
C GLY A 496 -2.44 5.55 14.79
N THR A 497 -1.16 5.15 14.79
CA THR A 497 -0.72 3.98 14.00
C THR A 497 -1.27 2.69 14.61
N MET A 498 -1.30 2.58 15.94
CA MET A 498 -1.98 1.45 16.59
C MET A 498 -3.45 1.37 16.21
N TRP A 499 -4.20 2.48 16.22
CA TRP A 499 -5.61 2.49 15.79
C TRP A 499 -5.81 2.13 14.33
N THR A 500 -4.88 2.53 13.45
CA THR A 500 -4.88 2.09 12.04
C THR A 500 -4.78 0.56 11.93
N LEU A 501 -3.92 -0.07 12.73
CA LEU A 501 -3.77 -1.52 12.75
C LEU A 501 -4.98 -2.23 13.39
N VAL A 502 -5.57 -1.63 14.43
CA VAL A 502 -6.79 -2.13 15.07
C VAL A 502 -7.95 -2.13 14.07
N GLU A 503 -8.16 -1.06 13.30
CA GLU A 503 -9.19 -1.00 12.26
C GLU A 503 -9.00 -2.11 11.22
N ALA A 504 -7.79 -2.25 10.66
CA ALA A 504 -7.48 -3.33 9.72
C ALA A 504 -7.75 -4.72 10.33
N TYR A 505 -7.41 -4.92 11.61
CA TYR A 505 -7.69 -6.16 12.33
C TYR A 505 -9.19 -6.43 12.46
N LYS A 506 -9.97 -5.42 12.89
CA LYS A 506 -11.43 -5.53 13.03
C LYS A 506 -12.10 -5.78 11.68
N ASN A 507 -11.65 -5.16 10.59
CA ASN A 507 -12.20 -5.41 9.25
C ASN A 507 -12.11 -6.88 8.83
N ILE A 508 -10.96 -7.52 9.10
CA ILE A 508 -10.80 -8.97 8.87
C ILE A 508 -11.77 -9.78 9.74
N LEU A 509 -11.89 -9.44 11.02
CA LEU A 509 -12.82 -10.10 11.93
C LEU A 509 -14.27 -9.94 11.48
N SER A 510 -14.72 -8.73 11.16
CA SER A 510 -16.09 -8.41 10.70
C SER A 510 -16.48 -9.22 9.45
N THR A 511 -15.50 -9.66 8.66
CA THR A 511 -15.76 -10.46 7.45
C THR A 511 -15.74 -11.98 7.70
N GLY A 512 -15.35 -12.42 8.92
CA GLY A 512 -15.27 -13.83 9.29
C GLY A 512 -13.89 -14.46 9.11
N GLY A 513 -12.87 -13.66 8.80
CA GLY A 513 -11.49 -14.11 8.70
C GLY A 513 -10.73 -13.99 10.02
N VAL A 514 -9.53 -14.55 10.02
CA VAL A 514 -8.53 -14.37 11.09
C VAL A 514 -7.32 -13.63 10.51
N PRO A 515 -6.86 -12.52 11.12
CA PRO A 515 -5.67 -11.80 10.68
C PRO A 515 -4.45 -12.70 10.58
N HIS A 516 -3.67 -12.58 9.49
CA HIS A 516 -2.61 -13.53 9.16
C HIS A 516 -1.28 -12.87 8.77
N SER A 517 -1.28 -11.80 7.99
CA SER A 517 -0.04 -11.09 7.61
C SER A 517 -0.26 -9.59 7.40
N VAL A 518 0.78 -8.81 7.63
CA VAL A 518 0.79 -7.36 7.47
C VAL A 518 1.84 -6.92 6.44
N VAL A 519 1.48 -5.92 5.63
CA VAL A 519 2.38 -5.16 4.76
C VAL A 519 2.15 -3.67 5.01
N ASP A 520 3.22 -2.89 5.06
CA ASP A 520 3.16 -1.44 5.26
C ASP A 520 3.60 -0.65 4.01
N ALA A 521 2.98 0.50 3.76
CA ALA A 521 3.55 1.55 2.92
C ALA A 521 3.58 2.85 3.73
N LEU A 522 4.77 3.26 4.13
CA LEU A 522 5.02 4.35 5.06
C LEU A 522 5.25 5.64 4.30
N ASN A 523 4.31 6.59 4.35
CA ASN A 523 4.42 7.86 3.66
C ASN A 523 4.61 9.00 4.67
N PHE A 524 5.75 9.69 4.57
CA PHE A 524 6.15 10.77 5.48
C PHE A 524 6.76 11.94 4.71
N GLY A 525 6.86 13.08 5.38
CA GLY A 525 7.52 14.29 4.89
C GLY A 525 9.03 14.18 4.78
N ASN A 526 9.74 15.30 4.94
CA ASN A 526 11.21 15.29 4.86
C ASN A 526 11.88 14.68 6.11
N PRO A 527 12.61 13.54 6.00
CA PRO A 527 13.23 12.84 7.13
C PRO A 527 14.42 13.57 7.74
N GLU A 528 14.89 14.67 7.13
CA GLU A 528 15.93 15.53 7.70
C GLU A 528 15.42 16.44 8.82
N ARG A 529 14.10 16.56 8.97
CA ARG A 529 13.46 17.31 10.06
C ARG A 529 13.19 16.37 11.23
N GLU A 530 13.64 16.76 12.42
CA GLU A 530 13.61 15.91 13.61
C GLU A 530 12.20 15.45 13.99
N GLU A 531 11.21 16.32 13.82
CA GLU A 531 9.80 16.05 14.13
C GLU A 531 9.19 15.03 13.16
N ILE A 532 9.49 15.14 11.87
CA ILE A 532 9.02 14.19 10.85
C ILE A 532 9.66 12.83 11.06
N MET A 533 10.97 12.82 11.33
CA MET A 533 11.66 11.58 11.67
C MET A 533 11.09 10.96 12.95
N GLY A 534 10.67 11.78 13.92
CA GLY A 534 10.01 11.32 15.15
C GLY A 534 8.66 10.65 14.87
N GLN A 535 7.85 11.22 13.97
CA GLN A 535 6.59 10.61 13.52
C GLN A 535 6.83 9.24 12.87
N PHE A 536 7.83 9.14 11.98
CA PHE A 536 8.19 7.89 11.33
C PHE A 536 8.63 6.83 12.35
N VAL A 537 9.55 7.17 13.26
CA VAL A 537 10.08 6.25 14.27
C VAL A 537 8.96 5.71 15.17
N GLU A 538 8.05 6.57 15.64
CA GLU A 538 6.93 6.15 16.48
C GLU A 538 5.92 5.29 15.73
N SER A 539 5.66 5.58 14.45
CA SER A 539 4.77 4.75 13.62
C SER A 539 5.36 3.36 13.39
N VAL A 540 6.65 3.27 13.06
CA VAL A 540 7.35 1.98 12.90
C VAL A 540 7.41 1.21 14.22
N ARG A 541 7.62 1.91 15.35
CA ARG A 541 7.57 1.29 16.69
C ARG A 541 6.18 0.73 16.99
N ALA A 542 5.12 1.48 16.68
CA ALA A 542 3.74 1.04 16.87
C ALA A 542 3.41 -0.23 16.08
N ILE A 543 3.76 -0.26 14.79
CA ILE A 543 3.61 -1.45 13.94
C ILE A 543 4.33 -2.64 14.56
N GLY A 544 5.58 -2.45 14.99
CA GLY A 544 6.37 -3.53 15.57
C GLY A 544 5.80 -4.06 16.89
N ASP A 545 5.29 -3.18 17.74
CA ASP A 545 4.69 -3.55 19.02
C ASP A 545 3.34 -4.26 18.84
N PHE A 546 2.49 -3.78 17.93
CA PHE A 546 1.22 -4.41 17.58
C PHE A 546 1.42 -5.84 17.05
N CYS A 547 2.24 -5.98 16.01
CA CYS A 547 2.50 -7.27 15.37
C CYS A 547 3.12 -8.27 16.36
N ARG A 548 4.04 -7.82 17.22
CA ARG A 548 4.63 -8.67 18.27
C ARG A 548 3.59 -9.13 19.29
N LYS A 549 2.70 -8.23 19.74
CA LYS A 549 1.65 -8.54 20.72
C LYS A 549 0.63 -9.53 20.18
N LEU A 550 0.22 -9.38 18.91
CA LEU A 550 -0.82 -10.21 18.29
C LEU A 550 -0.27 -11.41 17.50
N GLY A 551 1.05 -11.58 17.44
CA GLY A 551 1.69 -12.72 16.76
C GLY A 551 1.57 -12.67 15.24
N LEU A 552 1.60 -11.48 14.65
CA LEU A 552 1.52 -11.27 13.20
C LEU A 552 2.91 -11.01 12.59
N PRO A 553 3.22 -11.58 11.43
CA PRO A 553 4.41 -11.22 10.69
C PRO A 553 4.21 -9.92 9.91
N ILE A 554 5.31 -9.22 9.65
CA ILE A 554 5.37 -8.17 8.65
C ILE A 554 6.27 -8.63 7.51
N VAL A 555 5.67 -8.83 6.34
CA VAL A 555 6.27 -9.69 5.31
C VAL A 555 6.89 -8.89 4.17
N ALA A 556 6.37 -7.69 3.94
CA ALA A 556 6.92 -6.73 2.98
C ALA A 556 6.58 -5.31 3.45
N GLY A 557 7.20 -4.33 2.82
CA GLY A 557 6.78 -2.95 2.97
C GLY A 557 7.43 -2.02 1.97
N ASN A 558 7.14 -0.73 2.12
CA ASN A 558 7.68 0.38 1.35
C ASN A 558 7.77 1.65 2.19
N VAL A 559 8.70 2.56 1.86
CA VAL A 559 8.86 3.86 2.54
C VAL A 559 8.99 4.96 1.49
N SER A 560 8.09 5.92 1.56
CA SER A 560 8.10 7.15 0.79
C SER A 560 8.36 8.34 1.71
N PHE A 561 9.54 8.94 1.57
CA PHE A 561 9.91 10.19 2.23
C PHE A 561 9.81 11.37 1.26
N TYR A 562 10.07 12.58 1.78
CA TYR A 562 10.10 13.83 1.01
C TYR A 562 8.75 14.20 0.36
N ASN A 563 7.63 13.70 0.91
CA ASN A 563 6.28 14.15 0.56
C ASN A 563 6.00 15.53 1.20
N GLU A 564 6.67 16.55 0.68
CA GLU A 564 6.64 17.94 1.16
C GLU A 564 6.61 18.89 -0.05
N TYR A 565 5.83 19.97 0.06
CA TYR A 565 5.88 21.09 -0.88
C TYR A 565 5.95 22.43 -0.14
N LYS A 566 6.95 23.26 -0.48
CA LYS A 566 7.19 24.56 0.16
C LYS A 566 7.16 24.49 1.71
N LYS A 567 7.81 23.49 2.31
CA LYS A 567 7.84 23.24 3.77
C LYS A 567 6.50 22.87 4.42
N THR A 568 5.50 22.53 3.61
CA THR A 568 4.26 21.91 4.10
C THR A 568 4.34 20.42 3.80
N ASP A 569 4.43 19.62 4.86
CA ASP A 569 4.40 18.17 4.76
C ASP A 569 2.96 17.66 4.66
N ILE A 570 2.83 16.45 4.09
CA ILE A 570 1.62 15.64 4.25
C ILE A 570 1.38 15.29 5.72
N MET A 571 0.19 14.77 6.03
CA MET A 571 0.01 14.06 7.30
C MET A 571 0.84 12.76 7.31
N PRO A 572 1.44 12.36 8.44
CA PRO A 572 2.08 11.05 8.57
C PRO A 572 1.05 9.96 8.25
N THR A 573 1.35 9.14 7.25
CA THR A 573 0.39 8.19 6.67
C THR A 573 1.02 6.80 6.53
N PRO A 574 1.07 6.02 7.63
CA PRO A 574 1.40 4.60 7.57
C PRO A 574 0.18 3.84 7.02
N THR A 575 0.24 3.50 5.73
CA THR A 575 -0.81 2.71 5.07
C THR A 575 -0.57 1.24 5.34
N ILE A 576 -1.59 0.53 5.82
CA ILE A 576 -1.51 -0.88 6.20
C ILE A 576 -2.37 -1.70 5.25
N LEU A 577 -1.76 -2.69 4.61
CA LEU A 577 -2.44 -3.81 3.96
C LEU A 577 -2.41 -5.00 4.91
N MET A 578 -3.58 -5.44 5.36
CA MET A 578 -3.72 -6.63 6.19
C MET A 578 -4.44 -7.72 5.41
N VAL A 579 -3.86 -8.92 5.45
CA VAL A 579 -4.46 -10.12 4.88
C VAL A 579 -4.78 -11.10 6.00
N GLY A 580 -6.01 -11.60 5.99
CA GLY A 580 -6.48 -12.68 6.84
C GLY A 580 -6.78 -13.96 6.05
N ILE A 581 -7.00 -15.04 6.80
CA ILE A 581 -7.40 -16.34 6.26
C ILE A 581 -8.83 -16.65 6.69
N ILE A 582 -9.58 -17.28 5.80
CA ILE A 582 -10.85 -17.92 6.12
C ILE A 582 -10.83 -19.36 5.60
N ASP A 583 -11.18 -20.33 6.45
CA ASP A 583 -11.11 -21.75 6.08
C ASP A 583 -12.16 -22.14 5.02
N ASP A 584 -13.30 -21.46 5.04
CA ASP A 584 -14.41 -21.68 4.11
C ASP A 584 -15.08 -20.35 3.76
N VAL A 585 -14.84 -19.88 2.54
CA VAL A 585 -15.39 -18.62 2.02
C VAL A 585 -16.91 -18.56 2.05
N ARG A 586 -17.63 -19.69 2.09
CA ARG A 586 -19.10 -19.71 2.19
C ARG A 586 -19.61 -19.21 3.54
N ARG A 587 -18.73 -19.13 4.53
CA ARG A 587 -19.00 -18.61 5.87
C ARG A 587 -18.55 -17.16 6.04
N SER A 588 -18.19 -16.48 4.96
CA SER A 588 -17.91 -15.05 4.98
C SER A 588 -19.14 -14.27 5.44
N ARG A 589 -18.92 -13.22 6.21
CA ARG A 589 -19.96 -12.27 6.63
C ARG A 589 -19.89 -11.01 5.79
N THR A 590 -20.98 -10.26 5.81
CA THR A 590 -21.07 -8.96 5.14
C THR A 590 -21.76 -7.97 6.07
N THR A 591 -21.52 -6.69 5.81
CA THR A 591 -21.98 -5.55 6.60
C THR A 591 -23.50 -5.43 6.75
N TYR A 592 -24.28 -5.73 5.71
CA TYR A 592 -25.71 -5.39 5.70
C TYR A 592 -26.62 -6.32 6.50
N ILE A 593 -27.64 -5.72 7.13
CA ILE A 593 -28.72 -6.39 7.89
C ILE A 593 -29.41 -7.46 7.03
N LYS A 594 -29.57 -8.66 7.57
CA LYS A 594 -30.16 -9.81 6.87
C LYS A 594 -31.68 -9.86 6.98
N GLY A 595 -32.26 -9.36 8.06
CA GLY A 595 -33.70 -9.33 8.24
C GLY A 595 -34.18 -8.46 9.39
N PRO A 596 -35.49 -8.18 9.47
CA PRO A 596 -36.09 -7.46 10.59
C PRO A 596 -36.28 -8.39 11.80
N GLY A 597 -36.37 -7.79 12.99
CA GLY A 597 -36.62 -8.47 14.26
C GLY A 597 -35.39 -9.19 14.85
N ASN A 598 -34.22 -8.97 14.27
CA ASN A 598 -32.95 -9.49 14.79
C ASN A 598 -32.36 -8.52 15.81
N ALA A 599 -31.63 -9.04 16.79
CA ALA A 599 -31.00 -8.23 17.82
C ALA A 599 -29.68 -7.64 17.31
N LEU A 600 -29.38 -6.43 17.74
CA LEU A 600 -28.11 -5.76 17.48
C LEU A 600 -27.27 -5.75 18.75
N TYR A 601 -26.01 -6.17 18.63
CA TYR A 601 -25.04 -6.18 19.72
C TYR A 601 -23.79 -5.40 19.35
N LEU A 602 -23.21 -4.71 20.33
CA LEU A 602 -21.87 -4.14 20.28
C LEU A 602 -20.91 -5.06 21.06
N ILE A 603 -19.92 -5.63 20.37
CA ILE A 603 -18.84 -6.44 20.94
C ILE A 603 -17.60 -5.55 21.08
N GLY A 604 -16.91 -5.63 22.22
CA GLY A 604 -15.75 -4.80 22.55
C GLY A 604 -16.16 -3.47 23.20
N SER A 605 -15.23 -2.88 23.96
CA SER A 605 -15.49 -1.62 24.65
C SER A 605 -15.43 -0.43 23.68
N PRO A 606 -16.40 0.51 23.76
CA PRO A 606 -16.26 1.80 23.12
C PRO A 606 -15.14 2.60 23.81
N CYS A 607 -14.58 3.55 23.09
CA CYS A 607 -13.64 4.52 23.65
C CYS A 607 -14.36 5.86 23.82
N ASP A 608 -14.44 6.39 25.03
CA ASP A 608 -15.11 7.68 25.28
C ASP A 608 -14.20 8.87 24.92
N ASN A 609 -13.75 8.94 23.66
CA ASN A 609 -12.82 9.97 23.19
C ASN A 609 -13.03 10.31 21.71
N LEU A 610 -13.29 11.59 21.42
CA LEU A 610 -13.51 12.08 20.06
C LEU A 610 -12.22 12.53 19.34
N THR A 611 -11.07 12.51 20.01
CA THR A 611 -9.80 13.00 19.45
C THR A 611 -9.44 12.22 18.19
N GLY A 612 -9.17 12.95 17.10
CA GLY A 612 -8.87 12.34 15.80
C GLY A 612 -10.09 11.87 15.00
N SER A 613 -11.32 11.95 15.54
CA SER A 613 -12.54 11.61 14.80
C SER A 613 -12.92 12.64 13.73
N GLU A 614 -13.71 12.22 12.73
CA GLU A 614 -14.34 13.13 11.78
C GLU A 614 -15.34 14.08 12.44
N TYR A 615 -15.97 13.67 13.55
CA TYR A 615 -16.83 14.57 14.32
C TYR A 615 -16.03 15.75 14.89
N ASN A 616 -14.92 15.49 15.60
CA ASN A 616 -14.07 16.56 16.12
C ASN A 616 -13.55 17.45 15.00
N ARG A 617 -13.12 16.84 13.89
CA ARG A 617 -12.63 17.56 12.71
C ARG A 617 -13.71 18.45 12.09
N MET A 618 -14.96 17.97 11.98
CA MET A 618 -16.11 18.77 11.54
C MET A 618 -16.39 19.93 12.48
N ARG A 619 -16.19 19.73 13.80
CA ARG A 619 -16.37 20.76 14.83
C ARG A 619 -15.16 21.70 14.99
N GLY A 620 -14.10 21.54 14.19
CA GLY A 620 -12.93 22.40 14.19
C GLY A 620 -11.83 22.04 15.20
N TYR A 621 -11.89 20.85 15.79
CA TYR A 621 -10.90 20.33 16.73
C TYR A 621 -9.95 19.34 16.03
N SER A 622 -8.64 19.51 16.20
CA SER A 622 -7.61 18.73 15.51
C SER A 622 -6.49 18.21 16.42
N GLU A 623 -6.55 18.51 17.71
CA GLU A 623 -5.55 18.14 18.71
C GLU A 623 -6.24 17.58 19.96
N GLY A 624 -5.47 16.91 20.81
CA GLY A 624 -5.94 16.32 22.06
C GLY A 624 -5.22 15.03 22.42
N TYR A 625 -5.64 14.43 23.52
CA TYR A 625 -5.15 13.14 23.98
C TYR A 625 -5.80 11.99 23.20
N LEU A 626 -4.99 11.13 22.56
CA LEU A 626 -5.44 9.92 21.87
C LEU A 626 -5.00 8.66 22.66
N PRO A 627 -5.92 7.91 23.28
CA PRO A 627 -5.58 6.75 24.11
C PRO A 627 -5.02 5.61 23.27
N ILE A 628 -4.10 4.84 23.84
CA ILE A 628 -3.54 3.63 23.19
C ILE A 628 -4.61 2.52 23.24
N PRO A 629 -4.81 1.73 22.16
CA PRO A 629 -5.77 0.64 22.15
C PRO A 629 -5.42 -0.48 23.14
N ASP A 630 -6.45 -1.12 23.69
CA ASP A 630 -6.32 -2.34 24.48
C ASP A 630 -6.26 -3.56 23.55
N LEU A 631 -5.05 -4.09 23.34
CA LEU A 631 -4.81 -5.25 22.47
C LEU A 631 -5.17 -6.59 23.14
N ASP A 632 -5.26 -6.63 24.48
CA ASP A 632 -5.70 -7.82 25.19
C ASP A 632 -7.22 -7.99 25.04
N GLU A 633 -7.97 -6.90 25.15
CA GLU A 633 -9.40 -6.91 24.82
C GLU A 633 -9.62 -7.24 23.33
N LEU A 634 -8.86 -6.65 22.40
CA LEU A 634 -8.99 -6.98 20.97
C LEU A 634 -8.80 -8.47 20.68
N THR A 635 -7.85 -9.11 21.38
CA THR A 635 -7.63 -10.57 21.31
C THR A 635 -8.85 -11.33 21.83
N ALA A 636 -9.43 -10.90 22.95
CA ALA A 636 -10.62 -11.51 23.50
C ALA A 636 -11.85 -11.32 22.59
N VAL A 637 -11.99 -10.16 21.94
CA VAL A 637 -13.02 -9.89 20.92
C VAL A 637 -12.90 -10.85 19.74
N ARG A 638 -11.68 -11.06 19.20
CA ARG A 638 -11.43 -12.08 18.16
C ARG A 638 -11.92 -13.44 18.61
N ASP A 639 -11.50 -13.89 19.79
CA ASP A 639 -11.79 -15.24 20.27
C ASP A 639 -13.30 -15.44 20.45
N PHE A 640 -14.00 -14.45 20.99
CA PHE A 640 -15.44 -14.47 21.13
C PHE A 640 -16.17 -14.47 19.77
N ILE A 641 -15.78 -13.62 18.83
CA ILE A 641 -16.38 -13.59 17.47
C ILE A 641 -16.18 -14.92 16.74
N ASN A 642 -15.01 -15.54 16.88
CA ASN A 642 -14.73 -16.85 16.30
C ASN A 642 -15.56 -17.96 16.94
N LEU A 643 -15.72 -17.92 18.27
CA LEU A 643 -16.56 -18.86 19.01
C LEU A 643 -18.03 -18.74 18.59
N LYS A 644 -18.53 -17.52 18.37
CA LYS A 644 -19.93 -17.21 18.04
C LYS A 644 -20.20 -17.08 16.55
N ARG A 645 -19.29 -17.57 15.70
CA ARG A 645 -19.35 -17.43 14.23
C ARG A 645 -20.71 -17.80 13.61
N ASP A 646 -21.36 -18.85 14.12
CA ASP A 646 -22.59 -19.38 13.52
C ASP A 646 -23.85 -18.66 14.03
N ALA A 647 -23.73 -17.82 15.07
CA ALA A 647 -24.80 -16.99 15.63
C ALA A 647 -24.83 -15.55 15.07
N ILE A 648 -23.86 -15.19 14.20
CA ILE A 648 -23.72 -13.85 13.64
C ILE A 648 -24.19 -13.84 12.18
N LEU A 649 -25.25 -13.08 11.89
CA LEU A 649 -25.84 -12.95 10.54
C LEU A 649 -25.12 -11.91 9.67
N SER A 650 -24.78 -10.78 10.27
CA SER A 650 -24.03 -9.68 9.68
C SER A 650 -23.18 -9.01 10.75
N SER A 651 -22.13 -8.33 10.33
CA SER A 651 -21.22 -7.63 11.23
C SER A 651 -20.52 -6.49 10.53
N HIS A 652 -20.21 -5.44 11.29
CA HIS A 652 -19.54 -4.25 10.81
C HIS A 652 -18.66 -3.65 11.91
N ASP A 653 -17.45 -3.23 11.57
CA ASP A 653 -16.55 -2.58 12.50
C ASP A 653 -17.02 -1.15 12.86
N VAL A 654 -16.66 -0.69 14.07
CA VAL A 654 -16.87 0.70 14.47
C VAL A 654 -15.60 1.50 14.18
N SER A 655 -15.57 2.21 13.06
CA SER A 655 -14.41 2.97 12.56
C SER A 655 -14.76 4.43 12.29
N SER A 656 -14.62 4.88 11.03
CA SER A 656 -14.81 6.27 10.62
C SER A 656 -16.28 6.69 10.81
N GLY A 657 -16.52 7.80 11.51
CA GLY A 657 -17.85 8.25 11.88
C GLY A 657 -18.48 7.53 13.08
N GLY A 658 -17.79 6.54 13.66
CA GLY A 658 -18.16 5.89 14.91
C GLY A 658 -19.37 4.97 14.81
N LEU A 659 -19.97 4.66 15.97
CA LEU A 659 -21.09 3.72 16.11
C LEU A 659 -22.29 4.10 15.25
N PHE A 660 -22.56 5.40 15.10
CA PHE A 660 -23.65 5.88 14.25
C PHE A 660 -23.47 5.43 12.80
N THR A 661 -22.31 5.71 12.21
CA THR A 661 -22.02 5.41 10.80
C THR A 661 -22.07 3.90 10.55
N ALA A 662 -21.47 3.10 11.44
CA ALA A 662 -21.54 1.65 11.36
C ALA A 662 -22.99 1.14 11.30
N LEU A 663 -23.85 1.56 12.25
CA LEU A 663 -25.25 1.13 12.25
C LEU A 663 -26.02 1.60 10.98
N ALA A 664 -25.77 2.82 10.53
CA ALA A 664 -26.38 3.35 9.32
C ALA A 664 -25.98 2.55 8.07
N GLU A 665 -24.69 2.23 7.92
CA GLU A 665 -24.16 1.48 6.78
C GLU A 665 -24.64 0.02 6.75
N MET A 666 -24.85 -0.60 7.91
CA MET A 666 -25.54 -1.90 8.00
C MET A 666 -26.99 -1.82 7.45
N SER A 667 -27.65 -0.68 7.62
CA SER A 667 -29.04 -0.46 7.17
C SER A 667 -29.13 -0.24 5.67
N PHE A 668 -28.20 0.50 5.07
CA PHE A 668 -28.24 0.86 3.63
C PHE A 668 -28.34 -0.37 2.72
N GLY A 669 -27.50 -1.37 3.01
CA GLY A 669 -27.39 -2.63 2.26
C GLY A 669 -28.69 -3.42 2.06
N SER A 670 -29.65 -3.23 2.96
CA SER A 670 -30.91 -3.97 2.99
C SER A 670 -32.15 -3.06 2.83
N GLY A 671 -32.04 -1.80 3.26
CA GLY A 671 -33.15 -0.90 3.43
C GLY A 671 -33.95 -1.05 4.70
N ILE A 672 -33.50 -1.94 5.59
CA ILE A 672 -34.15 -2.21 6.87
C ILE A 672 -33.55 -1.25 7.89
N GLY A 673 -34.40 -0.53 8.60
CA GLY A 673 -34.01 0.35 9.69
C GLY A 673 -33.64 -0.40 10.96
N PHE A 674 -33.52 0.34 12.05
CA PHE A 674 -33.32 -0.21 13.39
C PHE A 674 -33.80 0.76 14.47
N HIS A 675 -34.05 0.21 15.65
CA HIS A 675 -34.19 0.95 16.88
C HIS A 675 -33.06 0.56 17.83
N ALA A 676 -32.18 1.51 18.14
CA ALA A 676 -31.08 1.33 19.07
C ALA A 676 -31.23 2.21 20.32
N ASP A 677 -30.79 1.69 21.47
CA ASP A 677 -30.65 2.40 22.73
C ASP A 677 -29.17 2.42 23.12
N ILE A 678 -28.58 3.62 23.11
CA ILE A 678 -27.16 3.83 23.42
C ILE A 678 -26.91 4.16 24.90
N SER A 679 -27.94 4.18 25.75
CA SER A 679 -27.83 4.52 27.18
C SER A 679 -26.76 3.71 27.89
N ASN A 680 -26.69 2.41 27.60
CA ASN A 680 -25.78 1.47 28.25
C ASN A 680 -24.44 1.30 27.53
N VAL A 681 -24.21 1.97 26.39
CA VAL A 681 -22.94 1.88 25.64
C VAL A 681 -21.78 2.39 26.49
N SER A 682 -21.93 3.56 27.10
CA SER A 682 -21.01 4.09 28.12
C SER A 682 -21.71 5.19 28.94
N SER A 683 -21.01 5.80 29.90
CA SER A 683 -21.50 6.95 30.67
C SER A 683 -21.21 8.31 30.02
N ALA A 684 -20.65 8.33 28.81
CA ALA A 684 -20.31 9.58 28.12
C ALA A 684 -21.54 10.31 27.57
N ARG A 685 -21.31 11.48 26.97
CA ARG A 685 -22.36 12.23 26.25
C ARG A 685 -22.78 11.52 24.95
N PRO A 686 -24.02 11.72 24.46
CA PRO A 686 -24.52 11.08 23.25
C PRO A 686 -23.58 11.19 22.05
N THR A 687 -23.06 12.38 21.77
CA THR A 687 -22.13 12.61 20.65
C THR A 687 -20.83 11.82 20.78
N VAL A 688 -20.31 11.64 22.01
CA VAL A 688 -19.11 10.82 22.26
C VAL A 688 -19.40 9.35 22.00
N LYS A 689 -20.55 8.83 22.48
CA LYS A 689 -20.96 7.44 22.24
C LYS A 689 -21.14 7.12 20.76
N LEU A 690 -21.71 8.06 20.01
CA LEU A 690 -22.07 7.89 18.60
C LEU A 690 -20.90 8.08 17.64
N PHE A 691 -20.02 9.04 17.90
CA PHE A 691 -19.02 9.49 16.93
C PHE A 691 -17.57 9.28 17.35
N SER A 692 -17.33 8.62 18.49
CA SER A 692 -15.99 8.14 18.80
C SER A 692 -15.55 7.09 17.77
N GLU A 693 -14.34 7.25 17.27
CA GLU A 693 -13.73 6.37 16.27
C GLU A 693 -12.57 5.56 16.85
N CYS A 694 -12.35 5.65 18.17
CA CYS A 694 -11.47 4.74 18.90
C CYS A 694 -12.31 3.64 19.58
N GLY A 695 -11.64 2.57 20.00
CA GLY A 695 -12.24 1.42 20.68
C GLY A 695 -12.24 0.15 19.85
N ASN A 696 -12.53 -0.97 20.53
CA ASN A 696 -12.52 -2.31 19.94
C ASN A 696 -13.90 -2.75 19.43
N GLY A 697 -14.83 -1.80 19.30
CA GLY A 697 -16.23 -2.02 18.92
C GLY A 697 -16.40 -2.66 17.54
N ILE A 698 -17.21 -3.72 17.49
CA ILE A 698 -17.80 -4.34 16.29
C ILE A 698 -19.30 -4.53 16.55
N VAL A 699 -20.14 -4.05 15.64
CA VAL A 699 -21.59 -4.27 15.68
C VAL A 699 -21.92 -5.58 14.98
N VAL A 700 -22.80 -6.39 15.58
CA VAL A 700 -23.26 -7.66 15.00
C VAL A 700 -24.78 -7.79 15.05
N GLU A 701 -25.34 -8.41 14.02
CA GLU A 701 -26.73 -8.84 13.97
C GLU A 701 -26.84 -10.31 14.39
N VAL A 702 -27.67 -10.58 15.40
CA VAL A 702 -27.89 -11.91 15.98
C VAL A 702 -29.37 -12.28 15.80
N PRO A 703 -29.70 -13.50 15.33
CA PRO A 703 -31.08 -13.90 15.19
C PRO A 703 -31.72 -14.05 16.58
N ARG A 704 -32.98 -13.63 16.71
CA ARG A 704 -33.70 -13.57 18.00
C ARG A 704 -33.70 -14.89 18.78
N ASN A 705 -33.73 -16.02 18.08
CA ASN A 705 -33.72 -17.36 18.67
C ASN A 705 -32.32 -17.85 19.12
N MET A 706 -31.26 -17.07 18.89
CA MET A 706 -29.89 -17.38 19.31
C MET A 706 -29.32 -16.33 20.28
N GLU A 707 -30.12 -15.37 20.77
CA GLU A 707 -29.63 -14.33 21.71
C GLU A 707 -29.05 -14.93 23.00
N GLU A 708 -29.71 -15.94 23.58
CA GLU A 708 -29.23 -16.62 24.78
C GLU A 708 -27.89 -17.32 24.51
N GLU A 709 -27.84 -18.15 23.47
CA GLU A 709 -26.62 -18.85 23.04
C GLU A 709 -25.49 -17.88 22.71
N PHE A 710 -25.78 -16.76 22.06
CA PHE A 710 -24.80 -15.74 21.72
C PHE A 710 -24.17 -15.11 22.97
N MET A 711 -24.98 -14.84 24.01
CA MET A 711 -24.50 -14.23 25.25
C MET A 711 -23.71 -15.18 26.16
N GLU A 712 -23.88 -16.49 26.02
CA GLU A 712 -23.11 -17.48 26.76
C GLU A 712 -21.60 -17.39 26.44
N GLY A 713 -20.74 -17.44 27.45
CA GLY A 713 -19.29 -17.47 27.22
C GLY A 713 -18.67 -16.15 26.74
N SER A 714 -19.36 -15.01 26.93
CA SER A 714 -18.80 -13.67 26.74
C SER A 714 -17.58 -13.40 27.61
N GLY A 715 -17.47 -14.07 28.75
CA GLY A 715 -16.30 -13.99 29.63
C GLY A 715 -16.03 -12.54 30.06
N ASN A 716 -14.84 -12.04 29.76
CA ASN A 716 -14.44 -10.66 30.05
C ASN A 716 -14.66 -9.70 28.86
N VAL A 717 -15.21 -10.17 27.75
CA VAL A 717 -15.48 -9.32 26.58
C VAL A 717 -16.72 -8.48 26.86
N SER A 718 -16.63 -7.17 26.65
CA SER A 718 -17.81 -6.29 26.68
C SER A 718 -18.75 -6.67 25.53
N VAL A 719 -19.92 -7.21 25.85
CA VAL A 719 -20.97 -7.54 24.87
C VAL A 719 -22.27 -6.88 25.33
N LYS A 720 -22.76 -5.92 24.54
CA LYS A 720 -23.93 -5.12 24.91
C LYS A 720 -25.01 -5.25 23.84
N ARG A 721 -26.21 -5.65 24.23
CA ARG A 721 -27.39 -5.54 23.36
C ARG A 721 -27.72 -4.06 23.22
N ILE A 722 -27.70 -3.55 22.00
CA ILE A 722 -27.92 -2.12 21.71
C ILE A 722 -29.22 -1.86 20.96
N GLY A 723 -29.90 -2.88 20.44
CA GLY A 723 -31.15 -2.62 19.70
C GLY A 723 -31.72 -3.82 18.97
N GLU A 724 -32.63 -3.52 18.04
CA GLU A 724 -33.23 -4.48 17.13
C GLU A 724 -33.44 -3.89 15.73
N THR A 725 -33.35 -4.75 14.71
CA THR A 725 -33.54 -4.37 13.31
C THR A 725 -35.03 -4.31 12.97
N GLY A 726 -35.45 -3.38 12.11
CA GLY A 726 -36.85 -3.28 11.69
C GLY A 726 -37.26 -1.91 11.16
N GLY A 727 -38.41 -1.87 10.49
CA GLY A 727 -38.95 -0.64 9.90
C GLY A 727 -38.07 -0.08 8.78
N ASP A 728 -38.26 1.20 8.50
CA ASP A 728 -37.60 1.98 7.43
C ASP A 728 -36.91 3.25 7.98
N ARG A 729 -36.67 3.29 9.30
CA ARG A 729 -36.10 4.44 10.01
C ARG A 729 -34.91 4.04 10.86
N ILE A 730 -33.97 4.95 11.00
CA ILE A 730 -32.87 4.90 11.96
C ILE A 730 -33.33 5.65 13.20
N ILE A 731 -33.60 4.91 14.27
CA ILE A 731 -34.10 5.42 15.54
C ILE A 731 -33.04 5.15 16.61
N ILE A 732 -32.54 6.20 17.26
CA ILE A 732 -31.59 6.09 18.36
C ILE A 732 -32.13 6.83 19.58
N ASP A 733 -32.17 6.13 20.70
CA ASP A 733 -32.58 6.64 21.99
C ASP A 733 -31.39 6.75 22.96
N GLU A 734 -31.47 7.73 23.85
CA GLU A 734 -30.59 7.89 25.02
C GLU A 734 -31.46 8.23 26.23
N ALA A 735 -31.32 7.46 27.30
CA ALA A 735 -32.05 7.60 28.56
C ALA A 735 -33.58 7.71 28.36
N GLY A 736 -34.12 6.97 27.39
CA GLY A 736 -35.55 6.99 27.03
C GLY A 736 -36.00 8.20 26.20
N LEU A 737 -35.09 9.06 25.78
CA LEU A 737 -35.34 10.16 24.86
C LEU A 737 -34.90 9.77 23.46
N ASN A 738 -35.78 9.99 22.48
CA ASN A 738 -35.44 9.82 21.09
C ASN A 738 -34.59 11.00 20.60
N ILE A 739 -33.32 10.73 20.29
CA ILE A 739 -32.33 11.76 19.92
C ILE A 739 -32.06 11.79 18.41
N ILE A 740 -32.21 10.67 17.72
CA ILE A 740 -32.13 10.58 16.26
C ILE A 740 -33.33 9.80 15.74
N ASN A 741 -33.98 10.34 14.72
CA ASN A 741 -35.08 9.67 14.06
C ASN A 741 -35.25 10.14 12.61
N VAL A 742 -34.71 9.37 11.69
CA VAL A 742 -34.61 9.74 10.27
C VAL A 742 -34.92 8.54 9.37
N PRO A 743 -35.56 8.73 8.21
CA PRO A 743 -35.72 7.66 7.22
C PRO A 743 -34.36 7.12 6.76
N VAL A 744 -34.26 5.80 6.59
CA VAL A 744 -33.05 5.15 6.05
C VAL A 744 -32.67 5.77 4.70
N GLU A 745 -33.66 6.01 3.84
CA GLU A 745 -33.43 6.55 2.49
C GLU A 745 -32.89 7.97 2.49
N GLU A 746 -33.24 8.80 3.47
CA GLU A 746 -32.75 10.18 3.55
C GLU A 746 -31.26 10.22 3.89
N ILE A 747 -30.83 9.46 4.90
CA ILE A 747 -29.39 9.34 5.22
C ILE A 747 -28.65 8.70 4.04
N ARG A 748 -29.20 7.62 3.47
CA ARG A 748 -28.56 6.90 2.39
C ARG A 748 -28.34 7.79 1.16
N ASP A 749 -29.32 8.60 0.79
CA ASP A 749 -29.21 9.55 -0.33
C ASP A 749 -28.07 10.55 -0.10
N ALA A 750 -27.97 11.09 1.12
CA ALA A 750 -26.89 12.01 1.50
C ALA A 750 -25.51 11.33 1.50
N TRP A 751 -25.43 10.07 1.91
CA TRP A 751 -24.21 9.25 1.86
C TRP A 751 -23.83 8.91 0.42
N GLU A 752 -24.76 8.44 -0.41
CA GLU A 752 -24.52 8.00 -1.79
C GLU A 752 -23.98 9.15 -2.66
N HIS A 753 -24.59 10.33 -2.57
CA HIS A 753 -24.27 11.48 -3.44
C HIS A 753 -23.25 12.45 -2.83
N GLY A 754 -22.63 12.12 -1.69
CA GLY A 754 -21.67 13.00 -1.02
C GLY A 754 -20.46 13.34 -1.91
N LEU A 755 -19.99 12.36 -2.70
CA LEU A 755 -18.86 12.54 -3.62
C LEU A 755 -19.26 13.07 -5.00
N ASP A 756 -20.51 12.91 -5.44
CA ASP A 756 -20.95 13.24 -6.81
C ASP A 756 -20.88 14.72 -7.16
N LYS A 757 -20.82 15.58 -6.13
CA LYS A 757 -20.70 17.03 -6.26
C LYS A 757 -19.33 17.47 -6.78
N TYR A 758 -18.34 16.56 -6.75
CA TYR A 758 -16.95 16.75 -7.15
C TYR A 758 -16.62 15.67 -8.19
#